data_AF-A0A418VYK5-F1
#
_entry.id   AF-A0A418VYK5-F1
#
_cell.length_a   1.000
_cell.length_b   1.000
_cell.length_c   1.000
_cell.angle_alpha   90.00
_cell.angle_beta   90.00
_cell.angle_gamma   90.00
#
_symmetry.space_group_name_H-M   'P 1'
#
loop_
_entity.id
_entity.type
_entity.pdbx_description
1 polymer ?
#
loop_
_entity_poly.entity_id
_entity_poly.type
_entity_poly.pdbx_seq_one_letter_code
_entity_poly.pdbx_strand_id
1 'polypeptide(L)'
;MKARWLHISDFHFAGGDPYDRNVVLNALVASLRRFQDQRHGADLVFATGDIAQKGQASEYAAATGFFDAVLKELGLGRERLFVVPGNHDVDRRQGSRLLRTLATREDADEHFAPDIGNPHITLKQNAFLTWYNQYFNGIRVFPERTTCGPVEAVDLPGGRVGVLPINSALFCQDEKDHAKLWVGRRCLDDGIRALAGLTPKPALTVALLHHPLTWLHPVEQSNIKAILQRDVDVVLRGHMHESDVDDVAGVAGRALHIAAGATFQSRRWPNRAFFASLENGQVELFPIRYEDSPQEAWTLDTSLFPGPGYRRGFPIPSLSTPTSPPPLPPPPPPPSLAAPRTNIPALRKLTLVGRDGLLAQVSAALGAPERDSVLVLRGAPGVGKSELAREYARRNAHRYPGGAFVIEAGGRAIAVGLAEIGRAHLDMSFPPDLPLDDQGVRVARALRAAPCLLIFDNVVAVDDILPWLPPAGTPGHTLLTSLLDSWGAVAPDLAVQPLSDADALTLVEQLAGAEIARSHGAALLRQAGGLPVQLVPASATLKKEAERGRLDVVGLSLEPSTERSFSGVYRLLEPSAQLLLHAAARLESQAIASDALAEHLTTGAGWTEAMFRRHLTACLDLHLLDGAATLRMHQLFAAFLNAQPVAPALADSFQRVVAAQARALVAVADEVTDQPNRADLAARLFLFQPDAARWTVSGAVLTADDAFAVGRALYEIGRFEEALAWEMWAVENADQEASDDPVDHERKGEGFHNVGGSLSRLGRYAAAQNWFERAVAEKEQGDAHGRVDHKSLGSSLHEVGICLSRLGRYAAAQEWFERAVAEAEQGDVHGRVDHAYLGRSLHQVGMCLLGLGQPAAAQEWFERAVAETEQGDVHGRVDHASLGRSQQQVGKCLSHLGQPAAAQEWFERAVAEKEQGDVHGRIDHESLGKSLHEVGNCLFRLGQPAAAQEWFERAVAETEQGDVHGRVDHQSLAISLESVGVCLSELDRPDEAQVWFARAEAENAIPNEPGVR
;
A
#
# COMPACT_ATOMS: atom_id res chain seq x y z
N MET A 1 -13.74 35.57 17.45
CA MET A 1 -12.29 35.84 17.48
C MET A 1 -11.78 35.99 16.06
N LYS A 2 -10.83 36.90 15.83
CA LYS A 2 -10.03 36.94 14.60
C LYS A 2 -8.56 36.84 14.99
N ALA A 3 -7.85 35.88 14.40
CA ALA A 3 -6.41 35.73 14.58
C ALA A 3 -5.78 35.37 13.24
N ARG A 4 -4.70 36.05 12.87
CA ARG A 4 -3.96 35.75 11.64
C ARG A 4 -2.51 35.49 11.96
N TRP A 5 -1.88 34.55 11.28
CA TRP A 5 -0.46 34.29 11.46
C TRP A 5 0.25 33.92 10.17
N LEU A 6 1.55 34.19 10.16
CA LEU A 6 2.49 33.67 9.17
C LEU A 6 3.22 32.47 9.79
N HIS A 7 3.16 31.32 9.13
CA HIS A 7 3.89 30.11 9.53
C HIS A 7 4.99 29.83 8.51
N ILE A 8 6.22 29.89 9.00
CA ILE A 8 7.48 29.71 8.28
C ILE A 8 8.34 28.69 9.02
N SER A 9 9.23 28.02 8.31
CA SER A 9 10.05 26.93 8.86
C SER A 9 11.24 26.64 7.95
N ASP A 10 12.29 26.00 8.47
CA ASP A 10 13.42 25.42 7.71
C ASP A 10 14.12 26.47 6.82
N PHE A 11 15.04 27.22 7.46
CA PHE A 11 15.74 28.38 6.89
C PHE A 11 17.21 28.10 6.57
N HIS A 12 17.83 27.17 7.30
CA HIS A 12 19.19 26.66 7.05
C HIS A 12 20.23 27.79 6.93
N PHE A 13 20.25 28.74 7.88
CA PHE A 13 21.28 29.78 7.92
C PHE A 13 22.67 29.15 8.12
N ALA A 14 23.58 29.37 7.18
CA ALA A 14 24.93 28.80 7.13
C ALA A 14 25.97 29.90 6.88
N GLY A 15 27.20 29.71 7.39
CA GLY A 15 28.35 30.57 7.09
C GLY A 15 28.95 30.25 5.71
N GLY A 16 28.76 31.13 4.72
CA GLY A 16 29.16 30.91 3.31
C GLY A 16 28.20 31.58 2.32
N ASP A 17 28.42 31.40 1.01
CA ASP A 17 27.82 32.17 -0.10
C ASP A 17 26.32 32.48 0.12
N PRO A 18 25.99 33.69 0.59
CA PRO A 18 24.64 34.04 1.04
C PRO A 18 23.65 34.23 -0.11
N TYR A 19 24.11 34.20 -1.36
CA TYR A 19 23.40 34.80 -2.49
C TYR A 19 22.02 34.17 -2.71
N ASP A 20 21.95 32.86 -2.89
CA ASP A 20 20.69 32.17 -3.22
C ASP A 20 19.67 32.21 -2.08
N ARG A 21 20.11 32.03 -0.83
CA ARG A 21 19.24 32.13 0.35
C ARG A 21 18.69 33.54 0.51
N ASN A 22 19.56 34.53 0.42
CA ASN A 22 19.14 35.93 0.59
C ASN A 22 18.19 36.35 -0.52
N VAL A 23 18.37 35.87 -1.76
CA VAL A 23 17.41 36.11 -2.85
C VAL A 23 16.01 35.64 -2.45
N VAL A 24 15.85 34.38 -2.03
CA VAL A 24 14.55 33.81 -1.65
C VAL A 24 13.95 34.51 -0.42
N LEU A 25 14.74 34.71 0.63
CA LEU A 25 14.27 35.30 1.89
C LEU A 25 13.98 36.80 1.77
N ASN A 26 14.78 37.56 1.01
CA ASN A 26 14.49 38.97 0.74
C ASN A 26 13.26 39.11 -0.16
N ALA A 27 13.07 38.21 -1.12
CA ALA A 27 11.85 38.18 -1.93
C ALA A 27 10.60 37.90 -1.07
N LEU A 28 10.71 37.08 -0.02
CA LEU A 28 9.61 36.88 0.95
C LEU A 28 9.29 38.20 1.64
N VAL A 29 10.29 38.82 2.27
CA VAL A 29 10.15 40.11 2.99
C VAL A 29 9.52 41.17 2.07
N ALA A 30 10.02 41.32 0.84
CA ALA A 30 9.49 42.26 -0.13
C ALA A 30 8.03 41.95 -0.55
N SER A 31 7.66 40.67 -0.56
CA SER A 31 6.30 40.22 -0.93
C SER A 31 5.29 40.38 0.21
N LEU A 32 5.73 40.45 1.48
CA LEU A 32 4.82 40.56 2.64
C LEU A 32 3.90 41.78 2.55
N ARG A 33 4.43 42.94 2.14
CA ARG A 33 3.63 44.15 1.96
C ARG A 33 2.54 43.99 0.90
N ARG A 34 2.85 43.32 -0.21
CA ARG A 34 1.87 42.99 -1.25
C ARG A 34 0.77 42.08 -0.72
N PHE A 35 1.12 41.07 0.08
CA PHE A 35 0.13 40.19 0.70
C PHE A 35 -0.77 40.94 1.69
N GLN A 36 -0.22 41.88 2.48
CA GLN A 36 -1.02 42.74 3.36
C GLN A 36 -2.03 43.59 2.58
N ASP A 37 -1.61 44.20 1.47
CA ASP A 37 -2.50 44.99 0.59
C ASP A 37 -3.62 44.11 0.00
N GLN A 38 -3.35 42.82 -0.21
CA GLN A 38 -4.32 41.79 -0.62
C GLN A 38 -5.14 41.20 0.54
N ARG A 39 -5.11 41.84 1.73
CA ARG A 39 -5.77 41.43 2.98
C ARG A 39 -5.20 40.16 3.65
N HIS A 40 -4.02 39.72 3.26
CA HIS A 40 -3.25 38.65 3.91
C HIS A 40 -2.17 39.25 4.81
N GLY A 41 -2.59 39.74 5.97
CA GLY A 41 -1.68 40.19 7.04
C GLY A 41 -1.55 39.15 8.15
N ALA A 42 -0.60 39.35 9.06
CA ALA A 42 -0.38 38.48 10.21
C ALA A 42 -0.35 39.31 11.51
N ASP A 43 -0.94 38.76 12.57
CA ASP A 43 -0.89 39.29 13.93
C ASP A 43 0.14 38.53 14.80
N LEU A 44 0.56 37.35 14.32
CA LEU A 44 1.55 36.46 14.93
C LEU A 44 2.46 35.88 13.85
N VAL A 45 3.70 35.54 14.21
CA VAL A 45 4.62 34.78 13.34
C VAL A 45 5.09 33.54 14.09
N PHE A 46 4.98 32.39 13.45
CA PHE A 46 5.45 31.10 13.98
C PHE A 46 6.59 30.60 13.10
N ALA A 47 7.76 30.39 13.70
CA ALA A 47 8.95 29.82 13.08
C ALA A 47 9.24 28.43 13.67
N THR A 48 8.98 27.35 12.93
CA THR A 48 8.96 25.97 13.46
C THR A 48 10.25 25.18 13.21
N GLY A 49 11.41 25.76 13.51
CA GLY A 49 12.69 25.04 13.53
C GLY A 49 13.57 25.20 12.29
N ASP A 50 14.75 24.59 12.39
CA ASP A 50 15.84 24.64 11.41
C ASP A 50 16.23 26.07 11.03
N ILE A 51 16.47 26.88 12.05
CA ILE A 51 16.91 28.26 11.87
C ILE A 51 18.35 28.25 11.34
N ALA A 52 19.25 27.63 12.08
CA ALA A 52 20.63 27.44 11.67
C ALA A 52 20.81 26.21 10.77
N GLN A 53 21.97 26.06 10.14
CA GLN A 53 22.34 24.86 9.37
C GLN A 53 23.14 23.85 10.21
N LYS A 54 23.94 24.33 11.16
CA LYS A 54 24.85 23.49 11.97
C LYS A 54 24.83 23.87 13.46
N GLY A 55 23.81 24.62 13.89
CA GLY A 55 23.67 25.09 15.27
C GLY A 55 24.83 25.96 15.73
N GLN A 56 25.49 26.71 14.83
CA GLN A 56 26.67 27.52 15.18
C GLN A 56 26.28 28.97 15.48
N ALA A 57 26.94 29.60 16.47
CA ALA A 57 26.62 30.96 16.91
C ALA A 57 26.65 32.01 15.78
N SER A 58 27.54 31.84 14.78
CA SER A 58 27.66 32.74 13.63
C SER A 58 26.43 32.74 12.71
N GLU A 59 25.64 31.67 12.71
CA GLU A 59 24.51 31.47 11.79
C GLU A 59 23.29 32.32 12.21
N TYR A 60 23.12 32.54 13.51
CA TYR A 60 21.97 33.26 14.07
C TYR A 60 21.99 34.78 13.87
N ALA A 61 23.15 35.37 13.52
CA ALA A 61 23.24 36.80 13.20
C ALA A 61 22.43 37.14 11.93
N ALA A 62 22.48 36.27 10.91
CA ALA A 62 21.70 36.43 9.69
C ALA A 62 20.19 36.19 9.95
N ALA A 63 19.86 35.18 10.77
CA ALA A 63 18.49 34.92 11.19
C ALA A 63 17.86 36.12 11.91
N THR A 64 18.62 36.79 12.78
CA THR A 64 18.21 38.02 13.47
C THR A 64 17.79 39.10 12.48
N GLY A 65 18.63 39.38 11.48
CA GLY A 65 18.34 40.39 10.46
C GLY A 65 17.10 40.06 9.64
N PHE A 66 16.90 38.78 9.29
CA PHE A 66 15.72 38.32 8.57
C PHE A 66 14.44 38.47 9.42
N PHE A 67 14.43 38.01 10.67
CA PHE A 67 13.26 38.11 11.53
C PHE A 67 12.88 39.56 11.85
N ASP A 68 13.86 40.43 12.12
CA ASP A 68 13.60 41.86 12.31
C ASP A 68 13.00 42.49 11.04
N ALA A 69 13.42 42.06 9.84
CA ALA A 69 12.85 42.53 8.57
C ALA A 69 11.40 42.04 8.36
N VAL A 70 11.11 40.76 8.62
CA VAL A 70 9.75 40.20 8.56
C VAL A 70 8.83 40.94 9.54
N LEU A 71 9.25 41.11 10.79
CA LEU A 71 8.48 41.81 11.82
C LEU A 71 8.22 43.27 11.45
N LYS A 72 9.23 43.96 10.90
CA LYS A 72 9.10 45.34 10.44
C LYS A 72 8.08 45.47 9.31
N GLU A 73 8.14 44.63 8.29
CA GLU A 73 7.16 44.64 7.20
C GLU A 73 5.76 44.27 7.70
N LEU A 74 5.66 43.38 8.70
CA LEU A 74 4.40 43.03 9.35
C LEU A 74 3.87 44.07 10.34
N GLY A 75 4.68 45.07 10.71
CA GLY A 75 4.35 46.05 11.74
C GLY A 75 4.21 45.44 13.14
N LEU A 76 4.92 44.34 13.40
CA LEU A 76 4.86 43.57 14.65
C LEU A 76 6.11 43.77 15.49
N GLY A 77 5.96 43.71 16.82
CA GLY A 77 7.09 43.61 17.74
C GLY A 77 7.54 42.16 17.93
N ARG A 78 8.74 41.99 18.52
CA ARG A 78 9.33 40.66 18.76
C ARG A 78 8.48 39.78 19.67
N GLU A 79 7.63 40.36 20.51
CA GLU A 79 6.67 39.63 21.35
C GLU A 79 5.63 38.82 20.55
N ARG A 80 5.47 39.11 19.25
CA ARG A 80 4.55 38.41 18.33
C ARG A 80 5.22 37.30 17.51
N LEU A 81 6.53 37.10 17.62
CA LEU A 81 7.28 36.03 16.93
C LEU A 81 7.61 34.89 17.89
N PHE A 82 7.14 33.68 17.60
CA PHE A 82 7.47 32.48 18.39
C PHE A 82 8.35 31.54 17.57
N VAL A 83 9.42 31.07 18.18
CA VAL A 83 10.46 30.24 17.53
C VAL A 83 10.71 28.99 18.36
N VAL A 84 10.76 27.83 17.71
CA VAL A 84 11.24 26.56 18.30
C VAL A 84 12.45 26.06 17.50
N PRO A 85 13.38 25.30 18.10
CA PRO A 85 14.54 24.77 17.39
C PRO A 85 14.19 23.52 16.54
N GLY A 86 14.93 23.32 15.47
CA GLY A 86 14.95 22.06 14.70
C GLY A 86 16.26 21.27 14.86
N ASN A 87 16.40 20.16 14.13
CA ASN A 87 17.58 19.30 14.22
C ASN A 87 18.86 19.97 13.69
N HIS A 88 18.75 20.99 12.83
CA HIS A 88 19.88 21.80 12.37
C HIS A 88 20.27 22.93 13.35
N ASP A 89 19.45 23.20 14.37
CA ASP A 89 19.78 24.10 15.49
C ASP A 89 20.61 23.40 16.59
N VAL A 90 20.96 22.14 16.37
CA VAL A 90 21.76 21.31 17.27
C VAL A 90 23.20 21.23 16.75
N ASP A 91 24.18 21.60 17.58
CA ASP A 91 25.59 21.35 17.30
C ASP A 91 25.91 19.86 17.46
N ARG A 92 25.86 19.13 16.34
CA ARG A 92 26.12 17.69 16.28
C ARG A 92 27.55 17.32 16.68
N ARG A 93 28.53 18.24 16.65
CA ARG A 93 29.92 17.96 17.08
C ARG A 93 30.03 17.77 18.59
N GLN A 94 29.19 18.45 19.36
CA GLN A 94 29.12 18.31 20.82
C GLN A 94 28.33 17.04 21.23
N GLY A 95 27.53 16.48 20.33
CA GLY A 95 26.63 15.34 20.58
C GLY A 95 27.19 13.96 20.21
N SER A 96 28.24 13.87 19.38
CA SER A 96 28.72 12.60 18.80
C SER A 96 29.25 11.56 19.80
N ARG A 97 29.46 11.95 21.07
CA ARG A 97 29.90 11.06 22.16
C ARG A 97 28.82 10.81 23.23
N LEU A 98 27.63 11.35 23.05
CA LEU A 98 26.49 11.15 23.95
C LEU A 98 25.54 10.17 23.28
N LEU A 99 25.54 8.90 23.70
CA LEU A 99 24.60 7.89 23.20
C LEU A 99 23.14 8.30 23.47
N ARG A 100 22.19 7.88 22.63
CA ARG A 100 20.75 7.95 22.96
C ARG A 100 20.47 6.88 24.04
N THR A 101 20.64 7.24 25.31
CA THR A 101 20.60 6.29 26.44
C THR A 101 19.20 6.00 26.99
N LEU A 102 18.16 6.67 26.48
CA LEU A 102 16.78 6.47 26.94
C LEU A 102 16.11 5.36 26.13
N ALA A 103 15.71 4.28 26.80
CA ALA A 103 15.01 3.15 26.17
C ALA A 103 13.58 2.99 26.71
N THR A 104 13.38 3.31 27.98
CA THR A 104 12.11 3.10 28.69
C THR A 104 11.44 4.41 29.09
N ARG A 105 10.19 4.31 29.55
CA ARG A 105 9.45 5.45 30.06
C ARG A 105 10.05 5.95 31.37
N GLU A 106 10.52 5.04 32.21
CA GLU A 106 11.16 5.31 33.48
C GLU A 106 12.45 6.10 33.26
N ASP A 107 13.28 5.71 32.29
CA ASP A 107 14.51 6.45 31.93
C ASP A 107 14.19 7.90 31.52
N ALA A 108 13.12 8.10 30.74
CA ALA A 108 12.69 9.42 30.33
C ALA A 108 12.13 10.24 31.49
N ASP A 109 11.28 9.67 32.35
CA ASP A 109 10.74 10.34 33.53
C ASP A 109 11.88 10.74 34.51
N GLU A 110 12.93 9.92 34.66
CA GLU A 110 14.13 10.25 35.41
C GLU A 110 14.95 11.36 34.75
N HIS A 111 15.25 11.24 33.46
CA HIS A 111 16.05 12.22 32.71
C HIS A 111 15.43 13.62 32.73
N PHE A 112 14.11 13.70 32.64
CA PHE A 112 13.35 14.96 32.64
C PHE A 112 12.87 15.37 34.04
N ALA A 113 13.41 14.77 35.11
CA ALA A 113 13.07 15.16 36.47
C ALA A 113 13.50 16.62 36.76
N PRO A 114 12.70 17.41 37.50
CA PRO A 114 12.94 18.86 37.69
C PRO A 114 14.30 19.24 38.30
N ASP A 115 14.90 18.30 39.05
CA ASP A 115 16.14 18.50 39.81
C ASP A 115 17.41 18.13 39.03
N ILE A 116 17.28 17.57 37.82
CA ILE A 116 18.39 17.15 36.97
C ILE A 116 18.58 18.19 35.86
N GLY A 117 19.79 18.77 35.76
CA GLY A 117 20.12 19.67 34.65
C GLY A 117 20.18 18.88 33.33
N ASN A 118 19.75 19.49 32.21
CA ASN A 118 19.77 18.82 30.91
C ASN A 118 20.98 19.27 30.06
N PRO A 119 22.08 18.48 30.00
CA PRO A 119 23.28 18.89 29.30
C PRO A 119 23.08 18.99 27.79
N HIS A 120 22.07 18.31 27.22
CA HIS A 120 21.77 18.41 25.80
C HIS A 120 21.31 19.82 25.42
N ILE A 121 20.56 20.51 26.29
CA ILE A 121 20.16 21.91 26.07
C ILE A 121 21.36 22.85 26.19
N THR A 122 22.11 22.76 27.30
CA THR A 122 23.18 23.70 27.62
C THR A 122 24.49 23.45 26.86
N LEU A 123 24.63 22.29 26.19
CA LEU A 123 25.81 21.98 25.36
C LEU A 123 25.45 21.94 23.87
N LYS A 124 24.54 21.06 23.45
CA LYS A 124 24.27 20.84 22.01
C LYS A 124 23.47 21.98 21.38
N GLN A 125 22.53 22.59 22.13
CA GLN A 125 21.72 23.71 21.65
C GLN A 125 22.20 25.06 22.23
N ASN A 126 23.42 25.13 22.77
CA ASN A 126 23.89 26.33 23.46
C ASN A 126 23.87 27.60 22.60
N ALA A 127 24.20 27.48 21.31
CA ALA A 127 24.16 28.62 20.39
C ALA A 127 22.73 29.14 20.18
N PHE A 128 21.77 28.24 19.97
CA PHE A 128 20.35 28.57 19.88
C PHE A 128 19.85 29.18 21.19
N LEU A 129 20.12 28.55 22.33
CA LEU A 129 19.78 29.02 23.68
C LEU A 129 20.28 30.45 23.92
N THR A 130 21.56 30.69 23.64
CA THR A 130 22.21 31.99 23.83
C THR A 130 21.58 33.06 22.95
N TRP A 131 21.41 32.75 21.66
CA TRP A 131 20.78 33.66 20.72
C TRP A 131 19.33 33.97 21.10
N TYR A 132 18.53 32.95 21.42
CA TYR A 132 17.13 33.10 21.79
C TYR A 132 16.97 34.04 22.98
N ASN A 133 17.75 33.82 24.05
CA ASN A 133 17.70 34.64 25.26
C ASN A 133 18.17 36.08 25.03
N GLN A 134 19.10 36.30 24.10
CA GLN A 134 19.52 37.64 23.70
C GLN A 134 18.47 38.34 22.83
N TYR A 135 17.92 37.63 21.84
CA TYR A 135 16.98 38.18 20.86
C TYR A 135 15.62 38.52 21.50
N PHE A 136 15.17 37.67 22.42
CA PHE A 136 13.94 37.83 23.20
C PHE A 136 14.17 38.40 24.61
N ASN A 137 15.31 39.06 24.85
CA ASN A 137 15.62 39.64 26.15
C ASN A 137 14.48 40.55 26.65
N GLY A 138 14.01 40.31 27.87
CA GLY A 138 12.88 41.02 28.48
C GLY A 138 11.49 40.63 27.95
N ILE A 139 11.40 39.67 27.02
CA ILE A 139 10.15 39.15 26.46
C ILE A 139 9.92 37.71 26.94
N ARG A 140 10.85 36.81 26.65
CA ARG A 140 10.78 35.39 27.01
C ARG A 140 12.17 34.75 27.09
N VAL A 141 12.25 33.63 27.77
CA VAL A 141 13.49 32.90 28.02
C VAL A 141 13.29 31.44 27.58
N PHE A 142 14.30 30.89 26.92
CA PHE A 142 14.30 29.49 26.50
C PHE A 142 14.50 28.57 27.71
N PRO A 143 13.75 27.48 27.85
CA PRO A 143 13.88 26.59 29.00
C PRO A 143 15.21 25.83 28.99
N GLU A 144 15.88 25.76 30.14
CA GLU A 144 17.15 25.01 30.31
C GLU A 144 16.95 23.59 30.85
N ARG A 145 15.75 23.27 31.36
CA ARG A 145 15.47 22.04 32.12
C ARG A 145 14.23 21.26 31.66
N THR A 146 13.56 21.74 30.63
CA THR A 146 12.35 21.11 30.09
C THR A 146 12.33 21.30 28.59
N THR A 147 11.69 20.39 27.88
CA THR A 147 11.47 20.49 26.43
C THR A 147 10.31 21.41 26.09
N CYS A 148 9.46 21.77 27.05
CA CYS A 148 8.34 22.67 26.82
C CYS A 148 8.71 24.10 27.25
N GLY A 149 8.61 25.05 26.31
CA GLY A 149 8.79 26.47 26.57
C GLY A 149 7.71 27.05 27.48
N PRO A 150 7.93 28.27 28.01
CA PRO A 150 6.91 28.96 28.79
C PRO A 150 5.64 29.12 27.95
N VAL A 151 4.50 28.72 28.50
CA VAL A 151 3.20 28.92 27.85
C VAL A 151 2.83 30.39 27.91
N GLU A 152 2.49 30.96 26.75
CA GLU A 152 2.17 32.38 26.64
C GLU A 152 0.73 32.60 26.17
N ALA A 153 0.09 33.58 26.77
CA ALA A 153 -1.21 34.08 26.37
C ALA A 153 -1.04 35.34 25.55
N VAL A 154 -1.56 35.33 24.32
CA VAL A 154 -1.53 36.46 23.40
C VAL A 154 -2.93 37.00 23.20
N ASP A 155 -3.17 38.22 23.67
CA ASP A 155 -4.43 38.91 23.46
C ASP A 155 -4.51 39.48 22.02
N LEU A 156 -5.58 39.13 21.31
CA LEU A 156 -5.91 39.56 19.95
C LEU A 156 -7.36 40.07 19.88
N PRO A 157 -7.75 40.80 18.81
CA PRO A 157 -9.11 41.26 18.64
C PRO A 157 -10.16 40.13 18.72
N GLY A 158 -10.95 40.14 19.78
CA GLY A 158 -12.07 39.21 19.98
C GLY A 158 -11.70 37.82 20.50
N GLY A 159 -10.52 37.64 21.10
CA GLY A 159 -10.14 36.42 21.82
C GLY A 159 -8.66 36.32 22.16
N ARG A 160 -8.29 35.30 22.94
CA ARG A 160 -6.92 35.04 23.38
C ARG A 160 -6.38 33.76 22.74
N VAL A 161 -5.14 33.78 22.29
CA VAL A 161 -4.41 32.59 21.81
C VAL A 161 -3.46 32.11 22.90
N GLY A 162 -3.49 30.83 23.25
CA GLY A 162 -2.49 30.19 24.11
C GLY A 162 -1.46 29.48 23.24
N VAL A 163 -0.18 29.79 23.42
CA VAL A 163 0.93 29.22 22.64
C VAL A 163 1.79 28.33 23.53
N LEU A 164 2.00 27.08 23.11
CA LEU A 164 2.82 26.07 23.78
C LEU A 164 4.01 25.69 22.88
N PRO A 165 5.21 26.23 23.12
CA PRO A 165 6.42 25.82 22.40
C PRO A 165 6.94 24.46 22.91
N ILE A 166 7.33 23.56 22.00
CA ILE A 166 7.85 22.22 22.31
C ILE A 166 9.15 22.00 21.50
N ASN A 167 10.24 21.72 22.21
CA ASN A 167 11.53 21.37 21.65
C ASN A 167 11.60 19.87 21.38
N SER A 168 11.31 19.46 20.14
CA SER A 168 11.46 18.07 19.70
C SER A 168 12.87 17.73 19.20
N ALA A 169 13.77 18.71 19.11
CA ALA A 169 15.10 18.54 18.52
C ALA A 169 16.19 18.14 19.53
N LEU A 170 15.86 18.08 20.82
CA LEU A 170 16.83 17.89 21.89
C LEU A 170 17.73 16.64 21.70
N PHE A 171 17.11 15.54 21.28
CA PHE A 171 17.74 14.24 21.07
C PHE A 171 18.29 14.03 19.66
N CYS A 172 18.26 15.05 18.81
CA CYS A 172 18.78 14.95 17.44
C CYS A 172 20.29 14.74 17.44
N GLN A 173 20.78 13.76 16.68
CA GLN A 173 22.21 13.44 16.59
C GLN A 173 22.69 13.37 15.16
N ASP A 174 21.89 12.75 14.28
CA ASP A 174 22.28 12.37 12.93
C ASP A 174 21.03 12.18 12.06
N GLU A 175 21.22 11.72 10.82
CA GLU A 175 20.13 11.48 9.87
C GLU A 175 19.26 10.26 10.25
N LYS A 176 19.67 9.46 11.26
CA LYS A 176 18.94 8.29 11.78
C LYS A 176 18.08 8.65 13.00
N ASP A 177 17.65 9.90 13.14
CA ASP A 177 16.84 10.45 14.24
C ASP A 177 15.39 9.90 14.30
N HIS A 178 14.88 9.32 13.21
CA HIS A 178 13.52 8.80 13.12
C HIS A 178 13.21 7.76 14.21
N ALA A 179 12.04 7.91 14.86
CA ALA A 179 11.56 7.10 15.99
C ALA A 179 12.51 7.04 17.20
N LYS A 180 13.38 8.04 17.38
CA LYS A 180 14.37 8.07 18.47
C LYS A 180 14.38 9.37 19.26
N LEU A 181 13.52 10.34 18.90
CA LEU A 181 13.45 11.63 19.57
C LEU A 181 12.58 11.58 20.82
N TRP A 182 12.96 12.34 21.83
CA TRP A 182 12.22 12.45 23.08
C TRP A 182 11.87 13.90 23.38
N VAL A 183 10.59 14.14 23.65
CA VAL A 183 10.06 15.35 24.28
C VAL A 183 9.95 15.13 25.79
N GLY A 184 9.63 13.92 26.24
CA GLY A 184 9.37 13.65 27.64
C GLY A 184 7.93 14.00 28.02
N ARG A 185 7.11 12.97 28.21
CA ARG A 185 5.70 13.11 28.58
C ARG A 185 5.46 14.07 29.76
N ARG A 186 6.27 14.02 30.81
CA ARG A 186 6.09 14.86 32.02
C ARG A 186 6.30 16.33 31.74
N CYS A 187 7.27 16.67 30.90
CA CYS A 187 7.47 18.03 30.42
C CYS A 187 6.23 18.56 29.68
N LEU A 188 5.64 17.71 28.82
CA LEU A 188 4.40 18.06 28.12
C LEU A 188 3.21 18.19 29.07
N ASP A 189 3.04 17.26 30.01
CA ASP A 189 1.96 17.32 31.01
C ASP A 189 1.99 18.65 31.80
N ASP A 190 3.18 19.15 32.15
CA ASP A 190 3.36 20.47 32.78
C ASP A 190 2.98 21.63 31.85
N GLY A 191 3.40 21.57 30.58
CA GLY A 191 3.02 22.56 29.57
C GLY A 191 1.50 22.62 29.37
N ILE A 192 0.83 21.47 29.29
CA ILE A 192 -0.62 21.39 29.17
C ILE A 192 -1.33 21.90 30.42
N ARG A 193 -0.81 21.61 31.62
CA ARG A 193 -1.33 22.20 32.86
C ARG A 193 -1.21 23.72 32.86
N ALA A 194 -0.09 24.26 32.41
CA ALA A 194 0.10 25.71 32.31
C ALA A 194 -0.87 26.34 31.29
N LEU A 195 -1.08 25.70 30.14
CA LEU A 195 -2.03 26.11 29.12
C LEU A 195 -3.48 26.11 29.63
N ALA A 196 -3.87 25.06 30.36
CA ALA A 196 -5.18 24.98 31.01
C ALA A 196 -5.37 26.01 32.13
N GLY A 197 -4.28 26.43 32.80
CA GLY A 197 -4.29 27.42 33.87
C GLY A 197 -4.41 28.88 33.42
N LEU A 198 -4.30 29.16 32.12
CA LEU A 198 -4.43 30.51 31.58
C LEU A 198 -5.83 31.09 31.84
N THR A 199 -5.89 32.29 32.41
CA THR A 199 -7.14 32.99 32.75
C THR A 199 -7.16 34.43 32.21
N PRO A 200 -8.21 34.84 31.47
CA PRO A 200 -9.27 34.01 30.88
C PRO A 200 -8.73 32.89 29.97
N LYS A 201 -9.53 31.82 29.84
CA LYS A 201 -9.20 30.64 29.02
C LYS A 201 -8.95 31.08 27.57
N PRO A 202 -7.88 30.58 26.91
CA PRO A 202 -7.67 30.85 25.50
C PRO A 202 -8.85 30.36 24.66
N ALA A 203 -9.20 31.16 23.64
CA ALA A 203 -10.17 30.76 22.63
C ALA A 203 -9.54 29.85 21.57
N LEU A 204 -8.24 29.97 21.33
CA LEU A 204 -7.47 29.06 20.48
C LEU A 204 -6.19 28.64 21.22
N THR A 205 -5.85 27.36 21.13
CA THR A 205 -4.60 26.81 21.66
C THR A 205 -3.73 26.28 20.53
N VAL A 206 -2.46 26.68 20.50
CA VAL A 206 -1.49 26.36 19.44
C VAL A 206 -0.23 25.75 20.05
N ALA A 207 0.13 24.53 19.64
CA ALA A 207 1.43 23.93 19.97
C ALA A 207 2.41 24.09 18.81
N LEU A 208 3.67 24.38 19.11
CA LEU A 208 4.75 24.52 18.12
C LEU A 208 5.80 23.44 18.37
N LEU A 209 6.19 22.70 17.34
CA LEU A 209 7.34 21.79 17.37
C LEU A 209 7.97 21.72 15.98
N HIS A 210 9.15 21.11 15.84
CA HIS A 210 9.76 20.97 14.51
C HIS A 210 9.38 19.65 13.84
N HIS A 211 9.72 18.52 14.46
CA HIS A 211 9.53 17.19 13.89
C HIS A 211 8.07 16.70 13.88
N PRO A 212 7.67 15.85 12.91
CA PRO A 212 6.44 15.07 12.98
C PRO A 212 6.41 14.17 14.22
N LEU A 213 5.22 13.89 14.75
CA LEU A 213 5.10 13.03 15.94
C LEU A 213 5.59 11.59 15.69
N THR A 214 5.70 11.14 14.43
CA THR A 214 6.27 9.83 14.06
C THR A 214 7.78 9.72 14.32
N TRP A 215 8.47 10.84 14.48
CA TRP A 215 9.90 10.86 14.80
C TRP A 215 10.17 10.67 16.30
N LEU A 216 9.12 10.78 17.13
CA LEU A 216 9.22 10.51 18.55
C LEU A 216 9.40 9.02 18.82
N HIS A 217 10.10 8.69 19.91
CA HIS A 217 10.31 7.32 20.32
C HIS A 217 8.97 6.61 20.58
N PRO A 218 8.78 5.35 20.12
CA PRO A 218 7.50 4.63 20.18
C PRO A 218 6.88 4.58 21.59
N VAL A 219 7.74 4.58 22.63
CA VAL A 219 7.34 4.55 24.04
C VAL A 219 6.46 5.76 24.43
N GLU A 220 6.71 6.95 23.87
CA GLU A 220 5.94 8.16 24.21
C GLU A 220 5.08 8.71 23.07
N GLN A 221 5.34 8.29 21.83
CA GLN A 221 4.64 8.77 20.64
C GLN A 221 3.11 8.77 20.79
N SER A 222 2.52 7.61 21.14
CA SER A 222 1.06 7.47 21.26
C SER A 222 0.47 8.35 22.37
N ASN A 223 1.20 8.51 23.48
CA ASN A 223 0.75 9.32 24.61
C ASN A 223 0.82 10.81 24.28
N ILE A 224 1.91 11.28 23.69
CA ILE A 224 2.07 12.67 23.27
C ILE A 224 1.01 13.04 22.23
N LYS A 225 0.80 12.16 21.23
CA LYS A 225 -0.27 12.34 20.23
C LYS A 225 -1.65 12.49 20.89
N ALA A 226 -1.99 11.60 21.82
CA ALA A 226 -3.28 11.65 22.51
C ALA A 226 -3.45 12.92 23.36
N ILE A 227 -2.39 13.40 24.02
CA ILE A 227 -2.41 14.63 24.82
C ILE A 227 -2.63 15.85 23.92
N LEU A 228 -1.86 15.97 22.84
CA LEU A 228 -2.00 17.09 21.90
C LEU A 228 -3.39 17.11 21.23
N GLN A 229 -3.92 15.96 20.85
CA GLN A 229 -5.28 15.84 20.28
C GLN A 229 -6.39 16.26 21.24
N ARG A 230 -6.19 16.04 22.54
CA ARG A 230 -7.20 16.34 23.57
C ARG A 230 -7.18 17.81 23.97
N ASP A 231 -5.99 18.38 24.13
CA ASP A 231 -5.79 19.62 24.86
C ASP A 231 -5.29 20.79 24.00
N VAL A 232 -5.01 20.56 22.71
CA VAL A 232 -4.53 21.58 21.76
C VAL A 232 -5.41 21.59 20.50
N ASP A 233 -5.76 22.79 20.01
CA ASP A 233 -6.59 22.93 18.80
C ASP A 233 -5.75 22.82 17.51
N VAL A 234 -4.55 23.42 17.50
CA VAL A 234 -3.67 23.49 16.32
C VAL A 234 -2.23 23.12 16.68
N VAL A 235 -1.61 22.25 15.89
CA VAL A 235 -0.21 21.85 16.01
C VAL A 235 0.55 22.31 14.78
N LEU A 236 1.51 23.22 14.95
CA LEU A 236 2.36 23.73 13.85
C LEU A 236 3.72 23.03 13.87
N ARG A 237 4.15 22.52 12.70
CA ARG A 237 5.42 21.79 12.51
C ARG A 237 6.18 22.16 11.22
N GLY A 238 7.41 21.64 11.09
CA GLY A 238 8.28 21.77 9.91
C GLY A 238 8.91 20.44 9.49
N HIS A 239 10.21 20.44 9.20
CA HIS A 239 11.12 19.28 9.04
C HIS A 239 11.04 18.51 7.72
N MET A 240 9.83 18.22 7.21
CA MET A 240 9.68 17.41 5.98
C MET A 240 9.97 18.21 4.69
N HIS A 241 10.30 19.50 4.80
CA HIS A 241 10.49 20.47 3.70
C HIS A 241 9.29 20.65 2.75
N GLU A 242 8.25 19.85 2.89
CA GLU A 242 6.98 19.89 2.19
C GLU A 242 5.86 20.44 3.07
N SER A 243 4.89 21.08 2.43
CA SER A 243 3.69 21.57 3.09
C SER A 243 2.67 20.44 3.22
N ASP A 244 2.16 20.22 4.43
CA ASP A 244 1.22 19.15 4.74
C ASP A 244 0.19 19.64 5.76
N VAL A 245 -1.06 19.19 5.65
CA VAL A 245 -2.16 19.64 6.52
C VAL A 245 -3.07 18.46 6.86
N ASP A 246 -2.98 17.99 8.10
CA ASP A 246 -3.75 16.85 8.60
C ASP A 246 -4.81 17.29 9.61
N ASP A 247 -6.04 16.86 9.40
CA ASP A 247 -7.09 16.97 10.41
C ASP A 247 -7.17 15.67 11.22
N VAL A 248 -6.47 15.63 12.35
CA VAL A 248 -6.21 14.38 13.06
C VAL A 248 -7.27 14.17 14.14
N ALA A 249 -8.25 13.31 13.85
CA ALA A 249 -9.27 12.87 14.79
C ALA A 249 -8.95 11.48 15.36
N GLY A 250 -9.15 11.31 16.67
CA GLY A 250 -8.95 10.03 17.35
C GLY A 250 -9.85 9.92 18.59
N VAL A 251 -9.70 8.81 19.32
CA VAL A 251 -10.49 8.55 20.55
C VAL A 251 -10.27 9.63 21.61
N ALA A 252 -9.08 10.24 21.65
CA ALA A 252 -8.70 11.23 22.65
C ALA A 252 -9.17 12.67 22.34
N GLY A 253 -9.47 12.97 21.07
CA GLY A 253 -9.82 14.32 20.64
C GLY A 253 -9.50 14.57 19.17
N ARG A 254 -9.42 15.84 18.78
CA ARG A 254 -9.16 16.28 17.41
C ARG A 254 -8.28 17.52 17.43
N ALA A 255 -7.19 17.51 16.68
CA ALA A 255 -6.31 18.65 16.50
C ALA A 255 -5.96 18.82 15.01
N LEU A 256 -5.84 20.06 14.57
CA LEU A 256 -5.40 20.41 13.21
C LEU A 256 -3.88 20.50 13.18
N HIS A 257 -3.21 19.63 12.43
CA HIS A 257 -1.77 19.66 12.23
C HIS A 257 -1.44 20.38 10.93
N ILE A 258 -0.54 21.37 10.98
CA ILE A 258 -0.09 22.14 9.82
C ILE A 258 1.43 22.07 9.78
N ALA A 259 1.98 21.48 8.74
CA ALA A 259 3.41 21.48 8.45
C ALA A 259 3.71 22.57 7.42
N ALA A 260 4.53 23.56 7.77
CA ALA A 260 5.06 24.48 6.79
C ALA A 260 6.16 23.78 5.98
N GLY A 261 6.15 23.95 4.66
CA GLY A 261 7.28 23.60 3.82
C GLY A 261 8.51 24.46 4.12
N ALA A 262 9.63 24.12 3.51
CA ALA A 262 10.87 24.84 3.74
C ALA A 262 10.80 26.26 3.18
N THR A 263 11.06 27.25 4.03
CA THR A 263 11.13 28.66 3.62
C THR A 263 12.37 28.90 2.77
N PHE A 264 13.43 28.12 3.01
CA PHE A 264 14.56 28.04 2.10
C PHE A 264 15.25 26.67 2.18
N GLN A 265 15.32 25.97 1.05
CA GLN A 265 16.18 24.78 0.86
C GLN A 265 17.20 24.99 -0.27
N SER A 266 16.71 25.40 -1.45
CA SER A 266 17.53 25.86 -2.58
C SER A 266 16.64 26.65 -3.56
N ARG A 267 17.23 27.35 -4.55
CA ARG A 267 16.44 28.03 -5.60
C ARG A 267 15.66 27.10 -6.52
N ARG A 268 16.09 25.83 -6.63
CA ARG A 268 15.41 24.80 -7.45
C ARG A 268 14.35 24.03 -6.66
N TRP A 269 14.33 24.17 -5.34
CA TRP A 269 13.34 23.54 -4.46
C TRP A 269 12.07 24.40 -4.37
N PRO A 270 10.87 23.81 -4.26
CA PRO A 270 9.64 24.55 -4.02
C PRO A 270 9.62 25.13 -2.60
N ASN A 271 10.21 26.32 -2.42
CA ASN A 271 10.20 27.02 -1.12
C ASN A 271 8.78 27.52 -0.81
N ARG A 272 8.26 27.22 0.39
CA ARG A 272 6.83 27.38 0.75
C ARG A 272 6.64 27.93 2.16
N ALA A 273 5.47 28.54 2.39
CA ALA A 273 5.02 29.03 3.69
C ALA A 273 3.49 29.17 3.69
N PHE A 274 2.90 29.44 4.87
CA PHE A 274 1.45 29.66 5.00
C PHE A 274 1.13 30.99 5.66
N PHE A 275 0.15 31.71 5.10
CA PHE A 275 -0.70 32.57 5.90
C PHE A 275 -1.90 31.78 6.39
N ALA A 276 -2.28 31.97 7.64
CA ALA A 276 -3.46 31.35 8.21
C ALA A 276 -4.33 32.40 8.90
N SER A 277 -5.65 32.24 8.81
CA SER A 277 -6.61 33.13 9.45
C SER A 277 -7.74 32.35 10.11
N LEU A 278 -7.95 32.59 11.40
CA LEU A 278 -9.10 32.11 12.14
C LEU A 278 -10.27 33.10 12.00
N GLU A 279 -11.32 32.69 11.30
CA GLU A 279 -12.59 33.41 11.23
C GLU A 279 -13.77 32.43 11.37
N ASN A 280 -14.84 32.83 12.05
CA ASN A 280 -16.07 32.02 12.23
C ASN A 280 -15.85 30.59 12.76
N GLY A 281 -14.83 30.40 13.61
CA GLY A 281 -14.51 29.08 14.17
C GLY A 281 -13.81 28.13 13.19
N GLN A 282 -13.30 28.64 12.05
CA GLN A 282 -12.51 27.87 11.09
C GLN A 282 -11.15 28.54 10.86
N VAL A 283 -10.11 27.72 10.73
CA VAL A 283 -8.78 28.16 10.28
C VAL A 283 -8.73 28.02 8.77
N GLU A 284 -8.64 29.14 8.06
CA GLU A 284 -8.42 29.19 6.63
C GLU A 284 -6.92 29.31 6.32
N LEU A 285 -6.42 28.43 5.46
CA LEU A 285 -5.02 28.43 5.03
C LEU A 285 -4.88 29.03 3.62
N PHE A 286 -3.94 29.97 3.50
CA PHE A 286 -3.52 30.60 2.26
C PHE A 286 -2.04 30.25 2.01
N PRO A 287 -1.78 29.27 1.13
CA PRO A 287 -0.43 28.81 0.87
C PRO A 287 0.31 29.77 -0.08
N ILE A 288 1.61 29.98 0.18
CA ILE A 288 2.48 30.79 -0.66
C ILE A 288 3.74 30.02 -1.03
N ARG A 289 4.28 30.29 -2.23
CA ARG A 289 5.52 29.69 -2.74
C ARG A 289 6.44 30.72 -3.37
N TYR A 290 7.74 30.44 -3.39
CA TYR A 290 8.71 31.23 -4.15
C TYR A 290 8.65 30.91 -5.65
N GLU A 291 8.66 31.93 -6.49
CA GLU A 291 8.83 31.85 -7.94
C GLU A 291 10.05 32.66 -8.37
N ASP A 292 10.91 32.06 -9.19
CA ASP A 292 12.17 32.67 -9.64
C ASP A 292 12.00 33.40 -11.00
N SER A 293 11.09 32.92 -11.83
CA SER A 293 10.83 33.43 -13.18
C SER A 293 9.33 33.62 -13.38
N PRO A 294 8.87 34.76 -13.96
CA PRO A 294 9.67 35.81 -14.61
C PRO A 294 10.29 36.85 -13.65
N GLN A 295 9.96 36.79 -12.35
CA GLN A 295 10.51 37.67 -11.31
C GLN A 295 10.59 36.91 -9.99
N GLU A 296 11.68 37.14 -9.24
CA GLU A 296 11.89 36.66 -7.88
C GLU A 296 10.83 37.22 -6.92
N ALA A 297 9.80 36.43 -6.63
CA ALA A 297 8.69 36.85 -5.77
C ALA A 297 8.00 35.65 -5.10
N TRP A 298 7.39 35.89 -3.94
CA TRP A 298 6.53 34.89 -3.32
C TRP A 298 5.09 35.08 -3.77
N THR A 299 4.49 34.08 -4.42
CA THR A 299 3.14 34.09 -4.99
C THR A 299 2.24 33.06 -4.30
N LEU A 300 0.96 33.00 -4.70
CA LEU A 300 0.02 31.98 -4.24
C LEU A 300 0.43 30.60 -4.75
N ASP A 301 0.53 29.62 -3.85
CA ASP A 301 0.77 28.23 -4.25
C ASP A 301 -0.55 27.54 -4.65
N THR A 302 -0.75 27.31 -5.94
CA THR A 302 -1.95 26.67 -6.48
C THR A 302 -1.94 25.15 -6.35
N SER A 303 -0.83 24.54 -5.94
CA SER A 303 -0.66 23.08 -5.94
C SER A 303 -1.28 22.37 -4.71
N LEU A 304 -1.44 23.07 -3.58
CA LEU A 304 -1.83 22.44 -2.31
C LEU A 304 -3.36 22.28 -2.14
N PHE A 305 -4.16 23.23 -2.65
CA PHE A 305 -5.61 23.17 -2.56
C PHE A 305 -6.24 23.38 -3.95
N PRO A 306 -6.49 22.31 -4.73
CA PRO A 306 -7.09 22.43 -6.05
C PRO A 306 -8.59 22.73 -5.95
N GLY A 307 -8.94 24.00 -5.76
CA GLY A 307 -10.31 24.50 -5.65
C GLY A 307 -10.41 26.00 -5.87
N PRO A 308 -11.63 26.58 -5.93
CA PRO A 308 -11.83 28.00 -6.19
C PRO A 308 -11.13 28.87 -5.13
N GLY A 309 -10.11 29.62 -5.54
CA GLY A 309 -9.34 30.51 -4.67
C GLY A 309 -8.07 29.91 -4.06
N TYR A 310 -7.83 28.61 -4.23
CA TYR A 310 -6.66 27.87 -3.71
C TYR A 310 -6.47 27.99 -2.18
N ARG A 311 -7.58 27.96 -1.45
CA ARG A 311 -7.64 28.03 0.02
C ARG A 311 -8.52 26.92 0.55
N ARG A 312 -8.31 26.55 1.80
CA ARG A 312 -9.17 25.59 2.50
C ARG A 312 -9.40 26.01 3.95
N GLY A 313 -10.65 25.95 4.38
CA GLY A 313 -11.07 26.22 5.76
C GLY A 313 -11.23 24.92 6.55
N PHE A 314 -10.66 24.88 7.74
CA PHE A 314 -10.68 23.74 8.66
C PHE A 314 -11.45 24.13 9.93
N PRO A 315 -12.58 23.48 10.26
CA PRO A 315 -13.35 23.81 11.45
C PRO A 315 -12.59 23.45 12.72
N ILE A 316 -12.59 24.36 13.70
CA ILE A 316 -12.06 24.14 15.04
C ILE A 316 -13.24 23.78 15.96
N PRO A 317 -13.37 22.52 16.40
CA PRO A 317 -14.55 22.07 17.15
C PRO A 317 -14.81 22.84 18.44
N SER A 318 -13.74 23.24 19.15
CA SER A 318 -13.81 24.01 20.39
C SER A 318 -14.41 25.43 20.21
N LEU A 319 -14.46 25.94 18.98
CA LEU A 319 -14.90 27.28 18.62
C LEU A 319 -16.27 27.35 17.94
N SER A 320 -16.91 26.20 17.69
CA SER A 320 -18.22 26.13 17.04
C SER A 320 -19.35 26.33 18.06
N THR A 321 -20.22 27.33 17.90
CA THR A 321 -21.33 27.58 18.83
C THR A 321 -22.38 26.45 18.81
N PRO A 322 -22.89 26.01 19.96
CA PRO A 322 -23.89 24.95 20.03
C PRO A 322 -25.27 25.49 19.62
N THR A 323 -25.83 24.97 18.53
CA THR A 323 -27.27 25.10 18.26
C THR A 323 -28.03 24.17 19.21
N SER A 324 -29.06 24.73 19.85
CA SER A 324 -29.91 24.10 20.88
C SER A 324 -30.46 22.72 20.49
N PRO A 325 -30.67 21.83 21.48
CA PRO A 325 -30.98 20.42 21.22
C PRO A 325 -32.42 20.25 20.70
N PRO A 326 -32.66 19.38 19.71
CA PRO A 326 -34.00 18.86 19.47
C PRO A 326 -34.47 18.09 20.71
N PRO A 327 -35.80 18.00 20.95
CA PRO A 327 -36.32 17.42 22.18
C PRO A 327 -35.82 15.98 22.36
N LEU A 328 -35.51 15.65 23.61
CA LEU A 328 -34.92 14.37 24.04
C LEU A 328 -35.55 13.18 23.30
N PRO A 329 -34.78 12.48 22.44
CA PRO A 329 -35.06 11.09 22.13
C PRO A 329 -34.97 10.29 23.44
N PRO A 330 -35.74 9.19 23.58
CA PRO A 330 -35.67 8.32 24.76
C PRO A 330 -34.20 7.91 25.02
N PRO A 331 -33.85 7.59 26.28
CA PRO A 331 -32.46 7.34 26.68
C PRO A 331 -31.78 6.39 25.68
N PRO A 332 -30.53 6.68 25.29
CA PRO A 332 -29.85 5.88 24.29
C PRO A 332 -29.82 4.43 24.77
N PRO A 333 -30.11 3.46 23.89
CA PRO A 333 -29.85 2.07 24.19
C PRO A 333 -28.35 1.92 24.52
N PRO A 334 -27.97 0.90 25.29
CA PRO A 334 -26.57 0.61 25.60
C PRO A 334 -25.71 0.64 24.33
N PRO A 335 -24.40 0.96 24.45
CA PRO A 335 -23.54 1.39 23.34
C PRO A 335 -23.78 0.55 22.09
N SER A 336 -24.23 1.19 21.01
CA SER A 336 -24.28 0.50 19.73
C SER A 336 -22.84 0.21 19.34
N LEU A 337 -22.50 -1.08 19.28
CA LEU A 337 -21.32 -1.62 18.61
C LEU A 337 -20.99 -0.75 17.39
N ALA A 338 -19.74 -0.33 17.25
CA ALA A 338 -19.23 0.17 15.97
C ALA A 338 -19.72 -0.78 14.87
N ALA A 339 -20.20 -0.24 13.75
CA ALA A 339 -20.70 -1.06 12.66
C ALA A 339 -19.69 -2.19 12.38
N PRO A 340 -20.12 -3.45 12.29
CA PRO A 340 -19.20 -4.57 12.18
C PRO A 340 -18.30 -4.37 10.96
N ARG A 341 -16.97 -4.47 11.16
CA ARG A 341 -16.00 -4.43 10.07
C ARG A 341 -16.16 -5.69 9.25
N THR A 342 -16.91 -5.60 8.14
CA THR A 342 -17.26 -6.76 7.33
C THR A 342 -17.60 -6.38 5.90
N ASN A 343 -17.18 -7.23 4.96
CA ASN A 343 -17.67 -7.25 3.59
C ASN A 343 -18.71 -8.37 3.35
N ILE A 344 -19.16 -9.05 4.41
CA ILE A 344 -20.17 -10.12 4.33
C ILE A 344 -21.52 -9.49 3.95
N PRO A 345 -22.11 -9.84 2.79
CA PRO A 345 -23.34 -9.23 2.34
C PRO A 345 -24.51 -9.50 3.30
N ALA A 346 -25.36 -8.51 3.51
CA ALA A 346 -26.62 -8.69 4.24
C ALA A 346 -27.53 -9.71 3.52
N LEU A 347 -28.20 -10.55 4.30
CA LEU A 347 -29.19 -11.50 3.78
C LEU A 347 -30.52 -10.75 3.49
N ARG A 348 -31.07 -10.87 2.28
CA ARG A 348 -32.45 -10.42 2.02
C ARG A 348 -33.43 -11.51 2.45
N LYS A 349 -34.45 -11.12 3.24
CA LYS A 349 -35.79 -11.73 3.52
C LYS A 349 -35.99 -13.26 3.61
N LEU A 350 -35.01 -14.10 3.31
CA LEU A 350 -35.07 -15.56 3.34
C LEU A 350 -34.26 -16.05 4.54
N THR A 351 -34.85 -16.92 5.34
CA THR A 351 -34.17 -17.55 6.48
C THR A 351 -33.42 -18.78 6.01
N LEU A 352 -32.21 -19.04 6.53
CA LEU A 352 -31.51 -20.29 6.26
C LEU A 352 -32.27 -21.45 6.94
N VAL A 353 -32.84 -22.37 6.15
CA VAL A 353 -33.67 -23.49 6.64
C VAL A 353 -32.83 -24.75 6.86
N GLY A 354 -33.03 -25.46 7.98
CA GLY A 354 -32.47 -26.80 8.21
C GLY A 354 -30.97 -26.86 8.47
N ARG A 355 -30.32 -25.73 8.78
CA ARG A 355 -28.85 -25.65 8.92
C ARG A 355 -28.34 -25.35 10.34
N ASP A 356 -29.22 -25.22 11.32
CA ASP A 356 -28.82 -24.87 12.69
C ASP A 356 -27.88 -25.91 13.32
N GLY A 357 -28.11 -27.20 13.06
CA GLY A 357 -27.23 -28.28 13.52
C GLY A 357 -25.82 -28.21 12.90
N LEU A 358 -25.71 -27.83 11.63
CA LEU A 358 -24.42 -27.62 10.96
C LEU A 358 -23.72 -26.36 11.47
N LEU A 359 -24.46 -25.27 11.70
CA LEU A 359 -23.90 -24.05 12.31
C LEU A 359 -23.36 -24.32 13.72
N ALA A 360 -24.03 -25.18 14.50
CA ALA A 360 -23.53 -25.61 15.81
C ALA A 360 -22.24 -26.43 15.69
N GLN A 361 -22.14 -27.32 14.70
CA GLN A 361 -20.91 -28.07 14.42
C GLN A 361 -19.76 -27.16 13.98
N VAL A 362 -20.02 -26.18 13.11
CA VAL A 362 -19.03 -25.16 12.74
C VAL A 362 -18.55 -24.39 13.98
N SER A 363 -19.47 -23.94 14.83
CA SER A 363 -19.11 -23.25 16.07
C SER A 363 -18.28 -24.11 17.01
N ALA A 364 -18.60 -25.41 17.12
CA ALA A 364 -17.88 -26.34 17.98
C ALA A 364 -16.48 -26.66 17.47
N ALA A 365 -16.33 -26.86 16.16
CA ALA A 365 -15.03 -27.12 15.53
C ALA A 365 -14.11 -25.91 15.59
N LEU A 366 -14.67 -24.71 15.42
CA LEU A 366 -13.90 -23.48 15.48
C LEU A 366 -13.47 -23.10 16.91
N GLY A 367 -14.27 -23.41 17.95
CA GLY A 367 -13.85 -23.19 19.33
C GLY A 367 -13.81 -21.70 19.72
N ALA A 368 -12.84 -21.28 20.54
CA ALA A 368 -12.74 -19.91 21.07
C ALA A 368 -11.90 -19.00 20.15
N PRO A 369 -12.38 -17.78 19.81
CA PRO A 369 -11.76 -16.90 18.81
C PRO A 369 -10.36 -16.41 19.18
N GLU A 370 -9.95 -16.54 20.44
CA GLU A 370 -8.59 -16.22 20.91
C GLU A 370 -7.54 -17.25 20.47
N ARG A 371 -7.96 -18.38 19.89
CA ARG A 371 -7.08 -19.42 19.34
C ARG A 371 -7.23 -19.48 17.83
N ASP A 372 -6.17 -19.92 17.16
CA ASP A 372 -6.22 -20.26 15.75
C ASP A 372 -7.09 -21.50 15.52
N SER A 373 -7.96 -21.45 14.51
CA SER A 373 -8.68 -22.62 14.03
C SER A 373 -9.03 -22.49 12.57
N VAL A 374 -8.81 -23.56 11.82
CA VAL A 374 -9.09 -23.64 10.38
C VAL A 374 -10.10 -24.77 10.15
N LEU A 375 -11.20 -24.49 9.44
CA LEU A 375 -12.22 -25.48 9.11
C LEU A 375 -12.63 -25.38 7.64
N VAL A 376 -12.71 -26.52 6.97
CA VAL A 376 -13.14 -26.62 5.58
C VAL A 376 -14.60 -27.08 5.51
N LEU A 377 -15.43 -26.34 4.78
CA LEU A 377 -16.76 -26.78 4.38
C LEU A 377 -16.70 -27.40 2.99
N ARG A 378 -16.96 -28.71 2.89
CA ARG A 378 -16.97 -29.46 1.63
C ARG A 378 -18.36 -29.98 1.28
N GLY A 379 -18.59 -30.31 0.01
CA GLY A 379 -19.85 -30.86 -0.46
C GLY A 379 -20.16 -30.47 -1.90
N ALA A 380 -21.24 -31.03 -2.45
CA ALA A 380 -21.62 -30.86 -3.84
C ALA A 380 -21.83 -29.37 -4.25
N PRO A 381 -21.68 -29.03 -5.55
CA PRO A 381 -22.07 -27.73 -6.07
C PRO A 381 -23.53 -27.38 -5.73
N GLY A 382 -23.79 -26.15 -5.30
CA GLY A 382 -25.16 -25.68 -5.03
C GLY A 382 -25.82 -26.18 -3.73
N VAL A 383 -25.10 -26.92 -2.89
CA VAL A 383 -25.62 -27.40 -1.59
C VAL A 383 -25.73 -26.30 -0.52
N GLY A 384 -25.08 -25.15 -0.74
CA GLY A 384 -25.15 -23.98 0.14
C GLY A 384 -23.95 -23.75 1.07
N LYS A 385 -22.74 -24.22 0.71
CA LYS A 385 -21.51 -24.06 1.53
C LYS A 385 -21.15 -22.60 1.80
N SER A 386 -21.07 -21.79 0.74
CA SER A 386 -20.76 -20.37 0.81
C SER A 386 -21.77 -19.60 1.66
N GLU A 387 -23.07 -19.92 1.51
CA GLU A 387 -24.10 -19.27 2.32
C GLU A 387 -24.09 -19.74 3.78
N LEU A 388 -23.73 -21.01 4.05
CA LEU A 388 -23.52 -21.50 5.42
C LEU A 388 -22.37 -20.76 6.12
N ALA A 389 -21.25 -20.54 5.42
CA ALA A 389 -20.10 -19.79 5.96
C ALA A 389 -20.46 -18.32 6.23
N ARG A 390 -21.12 -17.66 5.26
CA ARG A 390 -21.57 -16.26 5.39
C ARG A 390 -22.61 -16.12 6.51
N GLU A 391 -23.54 -17.07 6.64
CA GLU A 391 -24.53 -17.07 7.72
C GLU A 391 -23.88 -17.29 9.09
N TYR A 392 -22.89 -18.17 9.18
CA TYR A 392 -22.10 -18.32 10.40
C TYR A 392 -21.43 -16.99 10.78
N ALA A 393 -20.80 -16.29 9.84
CA ALA A 393 -20.20 -14.98 10.07
C ALA A 393 -21.23 -13.95 10.55
N ARG A 394 -22.41 -13.88 9.92
CA ARG A 394 -23.48 -12.96 10.34
C ARG A 394 -23.95 -13.23 11.78
N ARG A 395 -24.22 -14.51 12.13
CA ARG A 395 -24.69 -14.88 13.47
C ARG A 395 -23.62 -14.70 14.54
N ASN A 396 -22.35 -14.81 14.17
CA ASN A 396 -21.21 -14.79 15.10
C ASN A 396 -20.36 -13.52 15.01
N ALA A 397 -20.83 -12.46 14.32
CA ALA A 397 -20.06 -11.22 14.15
C ALA A 397 -19.57 -10.62 15.49
N HIS A 398 -20.36 -10.77 16.55
CA HIS A 398 -20.02 -10.33 17.91
C HIS A 398 -18.79 -11.02 18.52
N ARG A 399 -18.35 -12.17 17.97
CA ARG A 399 -17.19 -12.93 18.46
C ARG A 399 -15.86 -12.48 17.85
N TYR A 400 -15.92 -11.63 16.82
CA TYR A 400 -14.75 -11.26 16.02
C TYR A 400 -14.56 -9.74 16.04
N PRO A 401 -13.92 -9.18 17.09
CA PRO A 401 -13.66 -7.73 17.17
C PRO A 401 -12.76 -7.21 16.04
N GLY A 402 -11.93 -8.08 15.44
CA GLY A 402 -11.13 -7.77 14.25
C GLY A 402 -11.95 -7.71 12.95
N GLY A 403 -13.21 -8.14 12.97
CA GLY A 403 -14.10 -8.20 11.82
C GLY A 403 -14.26 -9.59 11.23
N ALA A 404 -15.17 -9.71 10.26
CA ALA A 404 -15.42 -10.94 9.52
C ALA A 404 -15.42 -10.63 8.02
N PHE A 405 -14.58 -11.31 7.25
CA PHE A 405 -14.35 -11.00 5.84
C PHE A 405 -14.46 -12.25 4.97
N VAL A 406 -15.01 -12.09 3.77
CA VAL A 406 -14.98 -13.10 2.70
C VAL A 406 -14.03 -12.66 1.59
N ILE A 407 -13.23 -13.60 1.13
CA ILE A 407 -12.26 -13.43 0.05
C ILE A 407 -12.56 -14.54 -0.96
N GLU A 408 -12.74 -14.16 -2.23
CA GLU A 408 -12.85 -15.14 -3.31
C GLU A 408 -11.46 -15.75 -3.54
N ALA A 409 -11.32 -17.04 -3.28
CA ALA A 409 -10.08 -17.78 -3.47
C ALA A 409 -9.99 -18.44 -4.86
N GLY A 410 -11.06 -18.35 -5.66
CA GLY A 410 -11.06 -18.76 -7.06
C GLY A 410 -10.13 -17.87 -7.89
N GLY A 411 -9.27 -18.48 -8.71
CA GLY A 411 -8.41 -17.74 -9.64
C GLY A 411 -7.33 -16.88 -8.97
N ARG A 412 -6.73 -17.31 -7.86
CA ARG A 412 -5.47 -16.74 -7.31
C ARG A 412 -5.46 -15.22 -7.02
N ALA A 413 -6.60 -14.55 -6.87
CA ALA A 413 -6.69 -13.12 -6.57
C ALA A 413 -6.73 -12.79 -5.06
N ILE A 414 -6.26 -13.70 -4.20
CA ILE A 414 -6.36 -13.57 -2.73
C ILE A 414 -5.67 -12.29 -2.24
N ALA A 415 -4.49 -11.99 -2.78
CA ALA A 415 -3.75 -10.77 -2.49
C ALA A 415 -4.58 -9.51 -2.74
N VAL A 416 -5.23 -9.42 -3.91
CA VAL A 416 -6.08 -8.30 -4.30
C VAL A 416 -7.30 -8.18 -3.39
N GLY A 417 -7.92 -9.31 -3.05
CA GLY A 417 -9.04 -9.36 -2.11
C GLY A 417 -8.64 -8.85 -0.71
N LEU A 418 -7.46 -9.24 -0.22
CA LEU A 418 -6.91 -8.75 1.04
C LEU A 418 -6.57 -7.25 0.96
N ALA A 419 -5.88 -6.81 -0.08
CA ALA A 419 -5.55 -5.40 -0.29
C ALA A 419 -6.82 -4.52 -0.30
N GLU A 420 -7.88 -4.97 -0.97
CA GLU A 420 -9.18 -4.29 -0.97
C GLU A 420 -9.84 -4.28 0.41
N ILE A 421 -9.72 -5.36 1.21
CA ILE A 421 -10.18 -5.34 2.60
C ILE A 421 -9.40 -4.29 3.42
N GLY A 422 -8.09 -4.22 3.24
CA GLY A 422 -7.23 -3.21 3.86
C GLY A 422 -7.72 -1.80 3.56
N ARG A 423 -7.93 -1.52 2.28
CA ARG A 423 -8.36 -0.21 1.78
C ARG A 423 -9.78 0.15 2.20
N ALA A 424 -10.73 -0.78 2.08
CA ALA A 424 -12.16 -0.50 2.25
C ALA A 424 -12.67 -0.66 3.68
N HIS A 425 -11.99 -1.44 4.53
CA HIS A 425 -12.49 -1.81 5.86
C HIS A 425 -11.50 -1.60 7.02
N LEU A 426 -10.20 -1.45 6.73
CA LEU A 426 -9.16 -1.25 7.75
C LEU A 426 -8.51 0.15 7.68
N ASP A 427 -9.00 1.04 6.81
CA ASP A 427 -8.46 2.39 6.57
C ASP A 427 -6.94 2.39 6.26
N MET A 428 -6.46 1.34 5.60
CA MET A 428 -5.05 1.21 5.22
C MET A 428 -4.79 1.92 3.89
N SER A 429 -3.78 2.80 3.86
CA SER A 429 -3.23 3.38 2.64
C SER A 429 -1.91 2.71 2.28
N PHE A 430 -1.76 2.33 1.01
CA PHE A 430 -0.54 1.73 0.49
C PHE A 430 0.25 2.74 -0.35
N PRO A 431 1.60 2.71 -0.32
CA PRO A 431 2.42 3.44 -1.28
C PRO A 431 2.03 3.07 -2.72
N PRO A 432 2.04 4.03 -3.68
CA PRO A 432 1.65 3.78 -5.07
C PRO A 432 2.50 2.72 -5.79
N ASP A 433 3.70 2.46 -5.30
CA ASP A 433 4.68 1.55 -5.86
C ASP A 433 4.72 0.17 -5.16
N LEU A 434 3.89 -0.04 -4.13
CA LEU A 434 3.87 -1.31 -3.39
C LEU A 434 3.06 -2.39 -4.14
N PRO A 435 3.67 -3.53 -4.52
CA PRO A 435 2.98 -4.62 -5.21
C PRO A 435 1.72 -5.13 -4.49
N LEU A 436 0.71 -5.56 -5.25
CA LEU A 436 -0.56 -6.06 -4.69
C LEU A 436 -0.38 -7.26 -3.74
N ASP A 437 0.55 -8.17 -4.05
CA ASP A 437 0.89 -9.29 -3.17
C ASP A 437 1.36 -8.81 -1.80
N ASP A 438 2.23 -7.80 -1.78
CA ASP A 438 2.75 -7.22 -0.54
C ASP A 438 1.69 -6.42 0.22
N GLN A 439 0.79 -5.73 -0.49
CA GLN A 439 -0.39 -5.14 0.13
C GLN A 439 -1.23 -6.21 0.84
N GLY A 440 -1.47 -7.34 0.17
CA GLY A 440 -2.15 -8.50 0.74
C GLY A 440 -1.47 -9.02 2.01
N VAL A 441 -0.14 -9.18 1.99
CA VAL A 441 0.65 -9.62 3.17
C VAL A 441 0.54 -8.63 4.32
N ARG A 442 0.65 -7.32 4.04
CA ARG A 442 0.49 -6.27 5.06
C ARG A 442 -0.90 -6.29 5.69
N VAL A 443 -1.95 -6.49 4.90
CA VAL A 443 -3.32 -6.62 5.41
C VAL A 443 -3.48 -7.89 6.23
N ALA A 444 -2.98 -9.02 5.74
CA ALA A 444 -3.02 -10.29 6.46
C ALA A 444 -2.32 -10.16 7.83
N ARG A 445 -1.22 -9.40 7.93
CA ARG A 445 -0.54 -9.07 9.19
C ARG A 445 -1.37 -8.14 10.08
N ALA A 446 -1.97 -7.10 9.52
CA ALA A 446 -2.82 -6.16 10.25
C ALA A 446 -4.06 -6.85 10.87
N LEU A 447 -4.65 -7.81 10.15
CA LEU A 447 -5.80 -8.60 10.61
C LEU A 447 -5.47 -9.51 11.81
N ARG A 448 -4.20 -9.71 12.16
CA ARG A 448 -3.76 -10.49 13.34
C ARG A 448 -3.86 -9.70 14.64
N ALA A 449 -4.08 -8.38 14.58
CA ALA A 449 -4.10 -7.52 15.77
C ALA A 449 -5.28 -7.81 16.72
N ALA A 450 -6.34 -8.44 16.23
CA ALA A 450 -7.50 -8.85 17.00
C ALA A 450 -8.16 -10.08 16.35
N PRO A 451 -8.88 -10.93 17.11
CA PRO A 451 -9.58 -12.07 16.54
C PRO A 451 -10.48 -11.70 15.36
N CYS A 452 -10.17 -12.22 14.19
CA CYS A 452 -10.93 -12.04 12.95
C CYS A 452 -11.47 -13.38 12.42
N LEU A 453 -12.53 -13.32 11.61
CA LEU A 453 -13.00 -14.46 10.83
C LEU A 453 -12.69 -14.24 9.36
N LEU A 454 -11.85 -15.09 8.78
CA LEU A 454 -11.55 -15.08 7.35
C LEU A 454 -12.28 -16.22 6.65
N ILE A 455 -13.09 -15.91 5.65
CA ILE A 455 -13.75 -16.88 4.79
C ILE A 455 -13.05 -16.87 3.43
N PHE A 456 -12.38 -17.95 3.08
CA PHE A 456 -11.88 -18.17 1.72
C PHE A 456 -12.92 -18.99 0.96
N ASP A 457 -13.69 -18.32 0.12
CA ASP A 457 -14.76 -18.94 -0.66
C ASP A 457 -14.17 -19.55 -1.93
N ASN A 458 -14.66 -20.73 -2.33
CA ASN A 458 -14.33 -21.39 -3.59
C ASN A 458 -12.84 -21.70 -3.79
N VAL A 459 -12.21 -22.31 -2.78
CA VAL A 459 -10.83 -22.77 -2.90
C VAL A 459 -10.75 -23.97 -3.85
N VAL A 460 -10.01 -23.78 -4.94
CA VAL A 460 -9.84 -24.77 -6.02
C VAL A 460 -8.55 -25.57 -5.90
N ALA A 461 -7.54 -25.05 -5.21
CA ALA A 461 -6.25 -25.70 -5.00
C ALA A 461 -5.71 -25.39 -3.60
N VAL A 462 -5.13 -26.40 -2.94
CA VAL A 462 -4.55 -26.25 -1.59
C VAL A 462 -3.32 -25.35 -1.62
N ASP A 463 -2.44 -25.54 -2.60
CA ASP A 463 -1.18 -24.79 -2.72
C ASP A 463 -1.40 -23.27 -2.86
N ASP A 464 -2.53 -22.86 -3.45
CA ASP A 464 -2.86 -21.46 -3.65
C ASP A 464 -3.26 -20.76 -2.34
N ILE A 465 -3.78 -21.50 -1.35
CA ILE A 465 -4.26 -20.93 -0.09
C ILE A 465 -3.23 -21.02 1.03
N LEU A 466 -2.32 -22.00 1.01
CA LEU A 466 -1.32 -22.22 2.06
C LEU A 466 -0.55 -20.94 2.45
N PRO A 467 -0.07 -20.10 1.51
CA PRO A 467 0.66 -18.87 1.86
C PRO A 467 -0.18 -17.83 2.62
N TRP A 468 -1.51 -17.93 2.54
CA TRP A 468 -2.45 -16.95 3.09
C TRP A 468 -3.13 -17.41 4.38
N LEU A 469 -2.89 -18.66 4.80
CA LEU A 469 -3.37 -19.13 6.09
C LEU A 469 -2.63 -18.42 7.23
N PRO A 470 -3.34 -18.02 8.31
CA PRO A 470 -2.68 -17.42 9.46
C PRO A 470 -1.63 -18.38 10.05
N PRO A 471 -0.46 -17.89 10.49
CA PRO A 471 0.50 -18.70 11.21
C PRO A 471 -0.13 -19.32 12.46
N ALA A 472 0.35 -20.50 12.86
CA ALA A 472 -0.13 -21.19 14.05
C ALA A 472 -0.05 -20.28 15.30
N GLY A 473 -1.09 -20.32 16.13
CA GLY A 473 -1.24 -19.46 17.31
C GLY A 473 -1.77 -18.04 17.05
N THR A 474 -2.09 -17.68 15.79
CA THR A 474 -2.71 -16.39 15.48
C THR A 474 -4.18 -16.35 15.96
N PRO A 475 -4.59 -15.37 16.79
CA PRO A 475 -5.97 -15.31 17.26
C PRO A 475 -6.93 -15.03 16.10
N GLY A 476 -7.93 -15.88 15.93
CA GLY A 476 -8.94 -15.78 14.87
C GLY A 476 -9.20 -17.12 14.19
N HIS A 477 -10.23 -17.15 13.36
CA HIS A 477 -10.66 -18.37 12.68
C HIS A 477 -10.62 -18.21 11.17
N THR A 478 -10.39 -19.33 10.47
CA THR A 478 -10.45 -19.43 9.02
C THR A 478 -11.47 -20.47 8.60
N LEU A 479 -12.42 -20.07 7.75
CA LEU A 479 -13.37 -20.95 7.09
C LEU A 479 -13.04 -21.04 5.61
N LEU A 480 -12.97 -22.24 5.07
CA LEU A 480 -12.78 -22.45 3.63
C LEU A 480 -14.00 -23.12 3.04
N THR A 481 -14.39 -22.77 1.82
CA THR A 481 -15.37 -23.56 1.06
C THR A 481 -14.69 -24.18 -0.15
N SER A 482 -14.96 -25.47 -0.41
CA SER A 482 -14.28 -26.17 -1.50
C SER A 482 -15.08 -27.33 -2.08
N LEU A 483 -14.71 -27.68 -3.32
CA LEU A 483 -15.16 -28.87 -4.03
C LEU A 483 -14.14 -30.03 -3.96
N LEU A 484 -12.96 -29.81 -3.37
CA LEU A 484 -11.94 -30.86 -3.23
C LEU A 484 -12.43 -31.96 -2.29
N ASP A 485 -12.23 -33.22 -2.70
CA ASP A 485 -12.68 -34.41 -1.97
C ASP A 485 -11.84 -34.69 -0.71
N SER A 486 -10.59 -34.23 -0.67
CA SER A 486 -9.68 -34.41 0.46
C SER A 486 -8.82 -33.17 0.66
N TRP A 487 -8.64 -32.79 1.91
CA TRP A 487 -7.78 -31.69 2.36
C TRP A 487 -6.55 -32.19 3.12
N GLY A 488 -6.29 -33.51 3.10
CA GLY A 488 -5.14 -34.13 3.74
C GLY A 488 -5.04 -33.79 5.23
N ALA A 489 -3.81 -33.54 5.72
CA ALA A 489 -3.55 -33.12 7.09
C ALA A 489 -3.61 -31.59 7.29
N VAL A 490 -4.07 -30.82 6.29
CA VAL A 490 -4.01 -29.35 6.30
C VAL A 490 -5.03 -28.76 7.26
N ALA A 491 -6.29 -29.22 7.19
CA ALA A 491 -7.36 -28.75 8.05
C ALA A 491 -8.48 -29.80 8.17
N PRO A 492 -9.20 -29.85 9.30
CA PRO A 492 -10.40 -30.66 9.42
C PRO A 492 -11.48 -30.17 8.44
N ASP A 493 -12.28 -31.10 7.94
CA ASP A 493 -13.40 -30.84 7.03
C ASP A 493 -14.76 -31.19 7.64
N LEU A 494 -15.79 -30.47 7.20
CA LEU A 494 -17.18 -30.70 7.53
C LEU A 494 -17.99 -30.83 6.24
N ALA A 495 -18.66 -31.97 6.08
CA ALA A 495 -19.50 -32.24 4.92
C ALA A 495 -20.86 -31.54 5.03
N VAL A 496 -21.16 -30.67 4.06
CA VAL A 496 -22.46 -30.03 3.89
C VAL A 496 -23.31 -30.89 2.96
N GLN A 497 -24.31 -31.57 3.53
CA GLN A 497 -25.24 -32.44 2.80
C GLN A 497 -26.40 -31.66 2.17
N PRO A 498 -27.09 -32.20 1.15
CA PRO A 498 -28.38 -31.67 0.69
C PRO A 498 -29.40 -31.53 1.84
N LEU A 499 -30.40 -30.66 1.67
CA LEU A 499 -31.47 -30.52 2.64
C LEU A 499 -32.26 -31.83 2.77
N SER A 500 -32.71 -32.14 3.99
CA SER A 500 -33.66 -33.22 4.20
C SER A 500 -34.98 -32.90 3.50
N ASP A 501 -35.78 -33.92 3.18
CA ASP A 501 -37.10 -33.71 2.58
C ASP A 501 -37.99 -32.78 3.43
N ALA A 502 -37.91 -32.89 4.75
CA ALA A 502 -38.66 -32.03 5.67
C ALA A 502 -38.20 -30.56 5.59
N ASP A 503 -36.90 -30.31 5.59
CA ASP A 503 -36.33 -28.96 5.49
C ASP A 503 -36.55 -28.36 4.10
N ALA A 504 -36.44 -29.17 3.05
CA ALA A 504 -36.73 -28.77 1.68
C ALA A 504 -38.20 -28.35 1.51
N LEU A 505 -39.15 -29.11 2.05
CA LEU A 505 -40.57 -28.72 2.06
C LEU A 505 -40.83 -27.44 2.84
N THR A 506 -40.17 -27.28 3.99
CA THR A 506 -40.24 -26.06 4.80
C THR A 506 -39.76 -24.84 4.00
N LEU A 507 -38.66 -24.99 3.25
CA LEU A 507 -38.14 -23.94 2.37
C LEU A 507 -39.13 -23.60 1.24
N VAL A 508 -39.73 -24.60 0.59
CA VAL A 508 -40.75 -24.41 -0.44
C VAL A 508 -41.97 -23.66 0.13
N GLU A 509 -42.44 -24.04 1.32
CA GLU A 509 -43.56 -23.38 1.99
C GLU A 509 -43.27 -21.91 2.31
N GLN A 510 -42.06 -21.59 2.79
CA GLN A 510 -41.66 -20.20 3.04
C GLN A 510 -41.61 -19.35 1.76
N LEU A 511 -41.17 -19.94 0.65
CA LEU A 511 -41.02 -19.24 -0.63
C LEU A 511 -42.34 -19.08 -1.38
N ALA A 512 -43.11 -20.17 -1.50
CA ALA A 512 -44.25 -20.31 -2.39
C ALA A 512 -45.60 -20.42 -1.67
N GLY A 513 -45.61 -20.57 -0.35
CA GLY A 513 -46.81 -20.73 0.46
C GLY A 513 -47.26 -22.18 0.62
N ALA A 514 -48.09 -22.41 1.64
CA ALA A 514 -48.50 -23.75 2.08
C ALA A 514 -49.29 -24.53 1.02
N GLU A 515 -50.04 -23.84 0.15
CA GLU A 515 -50.82 -24.49 -0.91
C GLU A 515 -49.91 -25.11 -2.00
N ILE A 516 -48.90 -24.38 -2.45
CA ILE A 516 -47.93 -24.85 -3.44
C ILE A 516 -47.05 -25.94 -2.83
N ALA A 517 -46.61 -25.79 -1.58
CA ALA A 517 -45.86 -26.83 -0.87
C ALA A 517 -46.64 -28.15 -0.77
N ARG A 518 -47.95 -28.09 -0.48
CA ARG A 518 -48.80 -29.30 -0.42
C ARG A 518 -49.04 -29.94 -1.80
N SER A 519 -49.30 -29.14 -2.83
CA SER A 519 -49.71 -29.63 -4.15
C SER A 519 -48.52 -30.02 -5.04
N HIS A 520 -47.40 -29.30 -4.95
CA HIS A 520 -46.25 -29.42 -5.85
C HIS A 520 -44.93 -29.73 -5.13
N GLY A 521 -44.87 -29.68 -3.79
CA GLY A 521 -43.64 -29.89 -3.02
C GLY A 521 -42.95 -31.24 -3.28
N ALA A 522 -43.71 -32.35 -3.28
CA ALA A 522 -43.14 -33.68 -3.53
C ALA A 522 -42.51 -33.82 -4.93
N ALA A 523 -43.02 -33.09 -5.93
CA ALA A 523 -42.44 -33.05 -7.26
C ALA A 523 -41.14 -32.24 -7.30
N LEU A 524 -41.12 -31.07 -6.66
CA LEU A 524 -39.92 -30.23 -6.53
C LEU A 524 -38.79 -30.97 -5.82
N LEU A 525 -39.10 -31.71 -4.75
CA LEU A 525 -38.11 -32.48 -3.99
C LEU A 525 -37.46 -33.59 -4.83
N ARG A 526 -38.28 -34.37 -5.57
CA ARG A 526 -37.77 -35.43 -6.46
C ARG A 526 -36.82 -34.90 -7.52
N GLN A 527 -37.05 -33.68 -7.99
CA GLN A 527 -36.23 -33.03 -9.02
C GLN A 527 -34.96 -32.40 -8.45
N ALA A 528 -35.10 -31.64 -7.37
CA ALA A 528 -33.99 -30.87 -6.80
C ALA A 528 -33.06 -31.70 -5.92
N GLY A 529 -33.48 -32.88 -5.45
CA GLY A 529 -32.66 -33.74 -4.59
C GLY A 529 -32.20 -33.04 -3.31
N GLY A 530 -33.02 -32.12 -2.77
CA GLY A 530 -32.68 -31.32 -1.60
C GLY A 530 -31.66 -30.20 -1.84
N LEU A 531 -31.27 -29.91 -3.08
CA LEU A 531 -30.34 -28.82 -3.41
C LEU A 531 -31.05 -27.46 -3.40
N PRO A 532 -30.68 -26.52 -2.50
CA PRO A 532 -31.31 -25.20 -2.43
C PRO A 532 -31.25 -24.42 -3.75
N VAL A 533 -30.14 -24.53 -4.49
CA VAL A 533 -29.95 -23.84 -5.77
C VAL A 533 -31.06 -24.14 -6.80
N GLN A 534 -31.66 -25.34 -6.74
CA GLN A 534 -32.74 -25.72 -7.65
C GLN A 534 -34.11 -25.44 -7.04
N LEU A 535 -34.27 -25.69 -5.73
CA LEU A 535 -35.54 -25.51 -5.01
C LEU A 535 -36.01 -24.05 -5.00
N VAL A 536 -35.10 -23.11 -4.74
CA VAL A 536 -35.44 -21.69 -4.57
C VAL A 536 -36.07 -21.08 -5.83
N PRO A 537 -35.41 -21.09 -7.01
CA PRO A 537 -35.97 -20.49 -8.22
C PRO A 537 -37.22 -21.21 -8.72
N ALA A 538 -37.28 -22.55 -8.60
CA ALA A 538 -38.45 -23.33 -9.00
C ALA A 538 -39.69 -22.99 -8.15
N SER A 539 -39.50 -22.84 -6.83
CA SER A 539 -40.58 -22.46 -5.91
C SER A 539 -41.09 -21.03 -6.19
N ALA A 540 -40.17 -20.09 -6.42
CA ALA A 540 -40.51 -18.70 -6.73
C ALA A 540 -41.28 -18.57 -8.05
N THR A 541 -40.91 -19.38 -9.05
CA THR A 541 -41.63 -19.43 -10.34
C THR A 541 -43.05 -19.93 -10.17
N LEU A 542 -43.26 -21.02 -9.41
CA LEU A 542 -44.61 -21.55 -9.16
C LEU A 542 -45.50 -20.54 -8.45
N LYS A 543 -44.95 -19.81 -7.47
CA LYS A 543 -45.67 -18.72 -6.82
C LYS A 543 -46.11 -17.63 -7.80
N LYS A 544 -45.20 -17.19 -8.68
CA LYS A 544 -45.49 -16.12 -9.64
C LYS A 544 -46.53 -16.54 -10.69
N GLU A 545 -46.51 -17.80 -11.13
CA GLU A 545 -47.51 -18.32 -12.07
C GLU A 545 -48.86 -18.59 -11.39
N ALA A 546 -48.86 -18.95 -10.09
CA ALA A 546 -50.08 -19.01 -9.28
C ALA A 546 -50.75 -17.63 -9.15
N GLU A 547 -49.97 -16.59 -8.85
CA GLU A 547 -50.45 -15.19 -8.80
C GLU A 547 -51.02 -14.73 -10.15
N ARG A 548 -50.57 -15.33 -11.27
CA ARG A 548 -51.06 -15.06 -12.63
C ARG A 548 -52.23 -15.94 -13.06
N GLY A 549 -52.72 -16.84 -12.19
CA GLY A 549 -53.79 -17.78 -12.49
C GLY A 549 -53.43 -18.83 -13.55
N ARG A 550 -52.14 -19.14 -13.73
CA ARG A 550 -51.60 -20.01 -14.79
C ARG A 550 -51.01 -21.33 -14.28
N LEU A 551 -51.31 -21.73 -13.03
CA LEU A 551 -50.83 -22.98 -12.43
C LEU A 551 -51.06 -24.20 -13.34
N ASP A 552 -52.22 -24.27 -14.03
CA ASP A 552 -52.58 -25.38 -14.91
C ASP A 552 -51.82 -25.39 -16.26
N VAL A 553 -51.24 -24.26 -16.67
CA VAL A 553 -50.46 -24.11 -17.92
C VAL A 553 -49.02 -24.57 -17.70
N VAL A 554 -48.51 -24.47 -16.48
CA VAL A 554 -47.18 -24.95 -16.08
C VAL A 554 -47.23 -26.45 -15.85
N GLY A 555 -47.83 -27.23 -16.77
CA GLY A 555 -47.70 -28.69 -16.79
C GLY A 555 -46.21 -29.02 -16.80
N LEU A 556 -45.65 -29.21 -15.60
CA LEU A 556 -44.21 -29.22 -15.42
C LEU A 556 -43.72 -30.48 -16.13
N SER A 557 -42.97 -30.31 -17.22
CA SER A 557 -42.07 -31.33 -17.74
C SER A 557 -40.95 -31.49 -16.70
N LEU A 558 -41.27 -32.20 -15.62
CA LEU A 558 -40.40 -32.49 -14.49
C LEU A 558 -39.50 -33.67 -14.87
N GLU A 559 -38.29 -33.38 -15.34
CA GLU A 559 -37.29 -34.41 -15.58
C GLU A 559 -35.98 -34.14 -14.81
N PRO A 560 -35.20 -35.19 -14.47
CA PRO A 560 -34.37 -35.23 -13.26
C PRO A 560 -33.06 -34.42 -13.24
N SER A 561 -32.68 -33.71 -14.32
CA SER A 561 -31.35 -33.08 -14.41
C SER A 561 -31.34 -31.60 -14.02
N THR A 562 -30.29 -31.16 -13.32
CA THR A 562 -30.03 -29.78 -12.87
C THR A 562 -30.18 -28.74 -13.99
N GLU A 563 -29.75 -29.06 -15.21
CA GLU A 563 -29.86 -28.19 -16.40
C GLU A 563 -31.31 -27.94 -16.83
N ARG A 564 -32.21 -28.92 -16.66
CA ARG A 564 -33.61 -28.77 -17.06
C ARG A 564 -34.43 -28.01 -16.02
N SER A 565 -34.03 -28.03 -14.75
CA SER A 565 -34.62 -27.21 -13.67
C SER A 565 -34.51 -25.71 -13.99
N PHE A 566 -33.35 -25.24 -14.46
CA PHE A 566 -33.17 -23.85 -14.88
C PHE A 566 -33.88 -23.53 -16.20
N SER A 567 -33.95 -24.49 -17.13
CA SER A 567 -34.60 -24.31 -18.43
C SER A 567 -36.08 -23.93 -18.33
N GLY A 568 -36.82 -24.54 -17.41
CA GLY A 568 -38.23 -24.22 -17.17
C GLY A 568 -38.44 -22.77 -16.75
N VAL A 569 -37.67 -22.30 -15.77
CA VAL A 569 -37.74 -20.92 -15.27
C VAL A 569 -37.26 -19.92 -16.32
N TYR A 570 -36.16 -20.23 -17.02
CA TYR A 570 -35.58 -19.39 -18.06
C TYR A 570 -36.53 -19.17 -19.24
N ARG A 571 -37.26 -20.19 -19.69
CA ARG A 571 -38.22 -20.10 -20.80
C ARG A 571 -39.43 -19.22 -20.51
N LEU A 572 -39.77 -19.00 -19.24
CA LEU A 572 -40.89 -18.14 -18.81
C LEU A 572 -40.54 -16.65 -18.82
N LEU A 573 -39.26 -16.31 -18.95
CA LEU A 573 -38.80 -14.93 -19.02
C LEU A 573 -39.09 -14.32 -20.39
N GLU A 574 -39.41 -13.02 -20.39
CA GLU A 574 -39.42 -12.24 -21.63
C GLU A 574 -38.02 -12.26 -22.27
N PRO A 575 -37.91 -12.25 -23.62
CA PRO A 575 -36.61 -12.27 -24.32
C PRO A 575 -35.63 -11.19 -23.81
N SER A 576 -36.12 -9.99 -23.50
CA SER A 576 -35.27 -8.93 -22.93
C SER A 576 -34.70 -9.30 -21.55
N ALA A 577 -35.46 -9.96 -20.68
CA ALA A 577 -34.95 -10.44 -19.39
C ALA A 577 -33.90 -11.55 -19.58
N GLN A 578 -34.06 -12.40 -20.60
CA GLN A 578 -33.04 -13.38 -20.98
C GLN A 578 -31.75 -12.70 -21.44
N LEU A 579 -31.84 -11.63 -22.24
CA LEU A 579 -30.67 -10.83 -22.67
C LEU A 579 -29.91 -10.26 -21.46
N LEU A 580 -30.62 -9.71 -20.46
CA LEU A 580 -30.01 -9.22 -19.23
C LEU A 580 -29.25 -10.35 -18.50
N LEU A 581 -29.84 -11.53 -18.38
CA LEU A 581 -29.20 -12.67 -17.73
C LEU A 581 -27.96 -13.16 -18.49
N HIS A 582 -28.01 -13.23 -19.82
CA HIS A 582 -26.84 -13.57 -20.64
C HIS A 582 -25.72 -12.54 -20.51
N ALA A 583 -26.06 -11.25 -20.52
CA ALA A 583 -25.08 -10.18 -20.31
C ALA A 583 -24.47 -10.23 -18.89
N ALA A 584 -25.28 -10.54 -17.88
CA ALA A 584 -24.85 -10.68 -16.49
C ALA A 584 -23.97 -11.92 -16.28
N ALA A 585 -24.32 -13.06 -16.88
CA ALA A 585 -23.61 -14.33 -16.75
C ALA A 585 -22.18 -14.30 -17.32
N ARG A 586 -21.87 -13.28 -18.14
CA ARG A 586 -20.53 -13.00 -18.67
C ARG A 586 -19.59 -12.32 -17.68
N LEU A 587 -20.12 -11.64 -16.67
CA LEU A 587 -19.36 -10.96 -15.61
C LEU A 587 -19.16 -11.88 -14.40
N GLU A 588 -18.42 -11.41 -13.39
CA GLU A 588 -18.21 -12.16 -12.15
C GLU A 588 -19.53 -12.40 -11.43
N SER A 589 -19.99 -13.66 -11.47
CA SER A 589 -21.28 -14.10 -10.97
C SER A 589 -21.54 -13.70 -9.51
N GLN A 590 -20.52 -13.59 -8.66
CA GLN A 590 -20.68 -13.19 -7.26
C GLN A 590 -20.54 -11.67 -7.02
N ALA A 591 -20.22 -10.88 -8.04
CA ALA A 591 -19.93 -9.46 -7.90
C ALA A 591 -20.32 -8.63 -9.15
N ILE A 592 -21.55 -8.76 -9.63
CA ILE A 592 -22.02 -8.06 -10.83
C ILE A 592 -22.45 -6.62 -10.45
N ALA A 593 -21.69 -5.61 -10.86
CA ALA A 593 -22.08 -4.21 -10.64
C ALA A 593 -23.35 -3.87 -11.44
N SER A 594 -24.45 -3.54 -10.75
CA SER A 594 -25.75 -3.26 -11.36
C SER A 594 -25.69 -2.09 -12.35
N ASP A 595 -24.96 -1.03 -11.99
CA ASP A 595 -24.86 0.19 -12.80
C ASP A 595 -24.05 -0.08 -14.08
N ALA A 596 -22.93 -0.80 -13.97
CA ALA A 596 -22.15 -1.21 -15.13
C ALA A 596 -22.94 -2.13 -16.07
N LEU A 597 -23.69 -3.10 -15.52
CA LEU A 597 -24.56 -3.96 -16.34
C LEU A 597 -25.64 -3.15 -17.07
N ALA A 598 -26.22 -2.14 -16.41
CA ALA A 598 -27.18 -1.23 -17.03
C ALA A 598 -26.53 -0.45 -18.18
N GLU A 599 -25.35 0.11 -17.97
CA GLU A 599 -24.58 0.85 -18.98
C GLU A 599 -24.25 -0.02 -20.21
N HIS A 600 -23.83 -1.27 -20.01
CA HIS A 600 -23.57 -2.21 -21.10
C HIS A 600 -24.82 -2.48 -21.94
N LEU A 601 -25.98 -2.66 -21.29
CA LEU A 601 -27.27 -2.88 -21.97
C LEU A 601 -27.77 -1.60 -22.66
N THR A 602 -27.54 -0.43 -22.09
CA THR A 602 -27.83 0.86 -22.73
C THR A 602 -26.99 1.04 -23.98
N THR A 603 -25.68 0.81 -23.90
CA THR A 603 -24.74 1.00 -25.02
C THR A 603 -24.94 -0.05 -26.12
N GLY A 604 -25.08 -1.32 -25.76
CA GLY A 604 -25.18 -2.41 -26.73
C GLY A 604 -26.57 -2.63 -27.29
N ALA A 605 -27.62 -2.45 -26.47
CA ALA A 605 -29.00 -2.77 -26.84
C ALA A 605 -29.95 -1.56 -26.82
N GLY A 606 -29.47 -0.35 -26.52
CA GLY A 606 -30.29 0.86 -26.51
C GLY A 606 -31.30 0.92 -25.37
N TRP A 607 -31.06 0.21 -24.27
CA TRP A 607 -31.98 0.13 -23.15
C TRP A 607 -32.08 1.45 -22.38
N THR A 608 -33.28 1.78 -21.93
CA THR A 608 -33.53 2.85 -20.96
C THR A 608 -33.44 2.32 -19.53
N GLU A 609 -33.20 3.20 -18.56
CA GLU A 609 -33.18 2.86 -17.13
C GLU A 609 -34.49 2.18 -16.67
N ALA A 610 -35.63 2.61 -17.20
CA ALA A 610 -36.93 2.02 -16.89
C ALA A 610 -37.05 0.56 -17.38
N MET A 611 -36.54 0.27 -18.59
CA MET A 611 -36.51 -1.09 -19.11
C MET A 611 -35.59 -1.99 -18.29
N PHE A 612 -34.39 -1.49 -17.94
CA PHE A 612 -33.45 -2.22 -17.10
C PHE A 612 -34.07 -2.57 -15.74
N ARG A 613 -34.63 -1.59 -15.03
CA ARG A 613 -35.27 -1.81 -13.71
C ARG A 613 -36.42 -2.83 -13.78
N ARG A 614 -37.26 -2.78 -14.82
CA ARG A 614 -38.36 -3.75 -15.02
C ARG A 614 -37.82 -5.18 -15.14
N HIS A 615 -36.84 -5.40 -16.01
CA HIS A 615 -36.31 -6.74 -16.26
C HIS A 615 -35.43 -7.25 -15.11
N LEU A 616 -34.67 -6.36 -14.46
CA LEU A 616 -33.92 -6.69 -13.25
C LEU A 616 -34.87 -7.14 -12.13
N THR A 617 -35.96 -6.40 -11.88
CA THR A 617 -36.98 -6.78 -10.89
C THR A 617 -37.56 -8.16 -11.20
N ALA A 618 -37.85 -8.45 -12.47
CA ALA A 618 -38.35 -9.76 -12.86
C ALA A 618 -37.38 -10.90 -12.54
N CYS A 619 -36.06 -10.67 -12.68
CA CYS A 619 -35.02 -11.65 -12.34
C CYS A 619 -34.83 -11.80 -10.82
N LEU A 620 -34.91 -10.70 -10.07
CA LEU A 620 -34.84 -10.68 -8.60
C LEU A 620 -36.03 -11.41 -7.96
N ASP A 621 -37.25 -11.19 -8.48
CA ASP A 621 -38.47 -11.86 -8.00
C ASP A 621 -38.40 -13.39 -8.14
N LEU A 622 -37.63 -13.87 -9.12
CA LEU A 622 -37.44 -15.29 -9.41
C LEU A 622 -36.18 -15.88 -8.78
N HIS A 623 -35.44 -15.09 -7.99
CA HIS A 623 -34.17 -15.48 -7.37
C HIS A 623 -33.14 -16.03 -8.39
N LEU A 624 -33.16 -15.52 -9.62
CA LEU A 624 -32.14 -15.78 -10.63
C LEU A 624 -30.96 -14.83 -10.48
N LEU A 625 -31.24 -13.65 -9.94
CA LEU A 625 -30.28 -12.69 -9.42
C LEU A 625 -30.68 -12.33 -7.99
N ASP A 626 -29.69 -12.01 -7.15
CA ASP A 626 -29.88 -11.47 -5.80
C ASP A 626 -29.01 -10.23 -5.61
N GLY A 627 -29.40 -9.33 -4.70
CA GLY A 627 -28.62 -8.13 -4.36
C GLY A 627 -29.28 -6.82 -4.77
N ALA A 628 -28.50 -5.74 -4.73
CA ALA A 628 -28.95 -4.38 -5.03
C ALA A 628 -27.93 -3.65 -5.92
N ALA A 629 -26.94 -2.99 -5.33
CA ALA A 629 -25.84 -2.37 -6.08
C ALA A 629 -24.91 -3.43 -6.68
N THR A 630 -24.56 -4.44 -5.88
CA THR A 630 -23.83 -5.63 -6.32
C THR A 630 -24.83 -6.78 -6.46
N LEU A 631 -25.04 -7.21 -7.69
CA LEU A 631 -25.90 -8.34 -8.05
C LEU A 631 -25.10 -9.64 -8.01
N ARG A 632 -25.79 -10.74 -7.74
CA ARG A 632 -25.22 -12.07 -7.61
C ARG A 632 -26.06 -13.07 -8.38
N MET A 633 -25.39 -13.95 -9.11
CA MET A 633 -25.93 -15.08 -9.84
C MET A 633 -25.27 -16.35 -9.33
N HIS A 634 -26.03 -17.42 -9.14
CA HIS A 634 -25.42 -18.69 -8.76
C HIS A 634 -24.55 -19.25 -9.92
N GLN A 635 -23.34 -19.73 -9.62
CA GLN A 635 -22.38 -20.22 -10.63
C GLN A 635 -22.95 -21.31 -11.55
N LEU A 636 -23.69 -22.30 -11.02
CA LEU A 636 -24.38 -23.30 -11.86
C LEU A 636 -25.41 -22.70 -12.83
N PHE A 637 -26.07 -21.60 -12.45
CA PHE A 637 -27.02 -20.93 -13.35
C PHE A 637 -26.27 -20.11 -14.41
N ALA A 638 -25.18 -19.45 -14.03
CA ALA A 638 -24.29 -18.80 -15.00
C ALA A 638 -23.73 -19.81 -16.01
N ALA A 639 -23.29 -20.99 -15.54
CA ALA A 639 -22.83 -22.09 -16.40
C ALA A 639 -23.94 -22.60 -17.33
N PHE A 640 -25.17 -22.76 -16.82
CA PHE A 640 -26.33 -23.07 -17.64
C PHE A 640 -26.54 -22.03 -18.74
N LEU A 641 -26.54 -20.73 -18.40
CA LEU A 641 -26.71 -19.65 -19.38
C LEU A 641 -25.62 -19.66 -20.44
N ASN A 642 -24.35 -19.82 -20.05
CA ASN A 642 -23.22 -19.87 -20.96
C ASN A 642 -23.27 -21.07 -21.93
N ALA A 643 -23.96 -22.16 -21.57
CA ALA A 643 -24.19 -23.31 -22.44
C ALA A 643 -25.43 -23.17 -23.35
N GLN A 644 -26.31 -22.19 -23.10
CA GLN A 644 -27.53 -21.99 -23.90
C GLN A 644 -27.28 -21.01 -25.05
N PRO A 645 -27.76 -21.30 -26.27
CA PRO A 645 -27.73 -20.33 -27.34
C PRO A 645 -28.65 -19.15 -27.01
N VAL A 646 -28.18 -17.94 -27.29
CA VAL A 646 -29.02 -16.75 -27.26
C VAL A 646 -30.05 -16.85 -28.38
N ALA A 647 -31.31 -16.47 -28.10
CA ALA A 647 -32.37 -16.52 -29.09
C ALA A 647 -31.97 -15.72 -30.35
N PRO A 648 -32.25 -16.22 -31.59
CA PRO A 648 -31.82 -15.56 -32.82
C PRO A 648 -32.23 -14.09 -32.93
N ALA A 649 -33.41 -13.74 -32.40
CA ALA A 649 -33.91 -12.36 -32.38
C ALA A 649 -33.10 -11.39 -31.50
N LEU A 650 -32.30 -11.91 -30.57
CA LEU A 650 -31.48 -11.14 -29.64
C LEU A 650 -29.99 -11.19 -29.98
N ALA A 651 -29.58 -12.02 -30.95
CA ALA A 651 -28.17 -12.29 -31.25
C ALA A 651 -27.38 -11.00 -31.53
N ASP A 652 -27.89 -10.12 -32.39
CA ASP A 652 -27.23 -8.86 -32.74
C ASP A 652 -27.11 -7.89 -31.55
N SER A 653 -28.16 -7.83 -30.71
CA SER A 653 -28.13 -6.98 -29.51
C SER A 653 -27.18 -7.55 -28.47
N PHE A 654 -27.16 -8.87 -28.31
CA PHE A 654 -26.21 -9.54 -27.43
C PHE A 654 -24.78 -9.30 -27.88
N GLN A 655 -24.46 -9.47 -29.17
CA GLN A 655 -23.12 -9.22 -29.70
C GLN A 655 -22.67 -7.76 -29.49
N ARG A 656 -23.56 -6.78 -29.66
CA ARG A 656 -23.24 -5.37 -29.35
C ARG A 656 -23.04 -5.12 -27.85
N VAL A 657 -23.78 -5.80 -26.97
CA VAL A 657 -23.57 -5.74 -25.51
C VAL A 657 -22.23 -6.37 -25.15
N VAL A 658 -21.89 -7.52 -25.73
CA VAL A 658 -20.59 -8.18 -25.54
C VAL A 658 -19.45 -7.27 -26.01
N ALA A 659 -19.58 -6.61 -27.16
CA ALA A 659 -18.59 -5.65 -27.65
C ALA A 659 -18.46 -4.43 -26.72
N ALA A 660 -19.55 -3.97 -26.10
CA ALA A 660 -19.49 -2.90 -25.09
C ALA A 660 -18.74 -3.35 -23.82
N GLN A 661 -19.00 -4.56 -23.35
CA GLN A 661 -18.28 -5.14 -22.21
C GLN A 661 -16.80 -5.38 -22.52
N ALA A 662 -16.47 -5.83 -23.73
CA ALA A 662 -15.09 -6.04 -24.18
C ALA A 662 -14.29 -4.73 -24.18
N ARG A 663 -14.87 -3.63 -24.69
CA ARG A 663 -14.24 -2.30 -24.62
C ARG A 663 -14.04 -1.82 -23.18
N ALA A 664 -14.99 -2.10 -22.29
CA ALA A 664 -14.86 -1.75 -20.88
C ALA A 664 -13.76 -2.59 -20.18
N LEU A 665 -13.61 -3.87 -20.54
CA LEU A 665 -12.51 -4.73 -20.08
C LEU A 665 -11.16 -4.15 -20.51
N VAL A 666 -10.99 -3.81 -21.79
CA VAL A 666 -9.72 -3.23 -22.31
C VAL A 666 -9.41 -1.90 -21.64
N ALA A 667 -10.39 -1.00 -21.49
CA ALA A 667 -10.19 0.28 -20.81
C ALA A 667 -9.72 0.11 -19.35
N VAL A 668 -10.28 -0.87 -18.63
CA VAL A 668 -9.81 -1.18 -17.27
C VAL A 668 -8.41 -1.81 -17.28
N ALA A 669 -8.09 -2.62 -18.28
CA ALA A 669 -6.74 -3.18 -18.45
C ALA A 669 -5.69 -2.08 -18.68
N ASP A 670 -6.01 -1.05 -19.48
CA ASP A 670 -5.14 0.12 -19.66
C ASP A 670 -4.94 0.87 -18.33
N GLU A 671 -6.03 1.13 -17.59
CA GLU A 671 -5.96 1.76 -16.26
C GLU A 671 -5.08 0.95 -15.28
N VAL A 672 -5.19 -0.38 -15.31
CA VAL A 672 -4.37 -1.28 -14.48
C VAL A 672 -2.91 -1.24 -14.93
N THR A 673 -2.63 -1.20 -16.23
CA THR A 673 -1.27 -1.10 -16.75
C THR A 673 -0.58 0.19 -16.30
N ASP A 674 -1.32 1.31 -16.28
CA ASP A 674 -0.81 2.59 -15.82
C ASP A 674 -0.58 2.63 -14.29
N GLN A 675 -1.38 1.87 -13.53
CA GLN A 675 -1.37 1.87 -12.07
C GLN A 675 -1.52 0.44 -11.50
N PRO A 676 -0.54 -0.46 -11.70
CA PRO A 676 -0.71 -1.89 -11.42
C PRO A 676 -0.84 -2.22 -9.94
N ASN A 677 -0.40 -1.32 -9.07
CA ASN A 677 -0.48 -1.47 -7.62
C ASN A 677 -1.81 -0.95 -7.03
N ARG A 678 -2.79 -0.57 -7.85
CA ARG A 678 -4.12 -0.16 -7.37
C ARG A 678 -5.04 -1.37 -7.22
N ALA A 679 -5.24 -1.82 -5.98
CA ALA A 679 -6.07 -2.98 -5.66
C ALA A 679 -7.52 -2.84 -6.17
N ASP A 680 -8.07 -1.63 -6.21
CA ASP A 680 -9.42 -1.37 -6.71
C ASP A 680 -9.53 -1.51 -8.23
N LEU A 681 -8.47 -1.16 -8.97
CA LEU A 681 -8.41 -1.36 -10.43
C LEU A 681 -8.28 -2.83 -10.78
N ALA A 682 -7.39 -3.56 -10.09
CA ALA A 682 -7.26 -5.00 -10.25
C ALA A 682 -8.57 -5.74 -9.89
N ALA A 683 -9.23 -5.33 -8.80
CA ALA A 683 -10.54 -5.87 -8.43
C ALA A 683 -11.61 -5.61 -9.51
N ARG A 684 -11.63 -4.40 -10.10
CA ARG A 684 -12.51 -4.05 -11.23
C ARG A 684 -12.22 -4.91 -12.46
N LEU A 685 -10.96 -5.17 -12.79
CA LEU A 685 -10.56 -6.02 -13.91
C LEU A 685 -11.12 -7.44 -13.75
N PHE A 686 -11.03 -8.01 -12.54
CA PHE A 686 -11.55 -9.34 -12.27
C PHE A 686 -13.08 -9.46 -12.35
N LEU A 687 -13.83 -8.36 -12.23
CA LEU A 687 -15.29 -8.37 -12.45
C LEU A 687 -15.68 -8.77 -13.87
N PHE A 688 -14.77 -8.65 -14.84
CA PHE A 688 -14.98 -9.08 -16.23
C PHE A 688 -14.63 -10.54 -16.49
N GLN A 689 -14.07 -11.25 -15.50
CA GLN A 689 -13.50 -12.60 -15.67
C GLN A 689 -12.57 -12.64 -16.90
N PRO A 690 -11.35 -12.06 -16.80
CA PRO A 690 -10.44 -11.83 -17.94
C PRO A 690 -9.76 -13.14 -18.41
N ASP A 691 -10.56 -14.17 -18.68
CA ASP A 691 -10.15 -15.44 -19.30
C ASP A 691 -10.20 -15.29 -20.82
N ALA A 692 -9.05 -15.45 -21.48
CA ALA A 692 -8.91 -15.32 -22.93
C ALA A 692 -9.93 -16.22 -23.68
N ALA A 693 -10.14 -17.46 -23.25
CA ALA A 693 -11.05 -18.39 -23.94
C ALA A 693 -12.51 -17.89 -23.93
N ARG A 694 -12.90 -17.19 -22.86
CA ARG A 694 -14.25 -16.66 -22.68
C ARG A 694 -14.57 -15.48 -23.60
N TRP A 695 -13.54 -14.69 -23.91
CA TRP A 695 -13.68 -13.46 -24.69
C TRP A 695 -13.43 -13.70 -26.18
N THR A 696 -12.43 -14.51 -26.51
CA THR A 696 -11.99 -14.76 -27.90
C THR A 696 -12.93 -15.68 -28.69
N VAL A 697 -13.65 -16.58 -28.03
CA VAL A 697 -14.64 -17.47 -28.68
C VAL A 697 -16.01 -16.80 -28.87
N SER A 698 -16.25 -15.67 -28.19
CA SER A 698 -17.62 -15.17 -27.93
C SER A 698 -18.26 -14.28 -29.01
N GLY A 699 -17.61 -14.12 -30.17
CA GLY A 699 -18.05 -13.18 -31.21
C GLY A 699 -17.76 -11.70 -30.88
N ALA A 700 -17.14 -11.44 -29.73
CA ALA A 700 -16.54 -10.15 -29.42
C ALA A 700 -15.47 -9.83 -30.49
N VAL A 701 -15.54 -8.64 -31.08
CA VAL A 701 -14.49 -8.14 -31.97
C VAL A 701 -13.39 -7.56 -31.08
N LEU A 702 -12.49 -8.43 -30.62
CA LEU A 702 -11.23 -8.05 -29.98
C LEU A 702 -10.13 -8.14 -31.03
N THR A 703 -9.26 -7.14 -31.07
CA THR A 703 -8.05 -7.11 -31.90
C THR A 703 -6.88 -7.77 -31.17
N ALA A 704 -5.79 -8.05 -31.89
CA ALA A 704 -4.55 -8.49 -31.25
C ALA A 704 -4.04 -7.46 -30.20
N ASP A 705 -4.24 -6.16 -30.45
CA ASP A 705 -3.87 -5.09 -29.50
C ASP A 705 -4.68 -5.11 -28.21
N ASP A 706 -6.00 -5.30 -28.33
CA ASP A 706 -6.87 -5.42 -27.17
C ASP A 706 -6.43 -6.60 -26.28
N ALA A 707 -6.04 -7.72 -26.91
CA ALA A 707 -5.54 -8.88 -26.21
C ALA A 707 -4.16 -8.63 -25.56
N PHE A 708 -3.25 -7.90 -26.22
CA PHE A 708 -1.99 -7.49 -25.62
C PHE A 708 -2.19 -6.55 -24.43
N ALA A 709 -3.15 -5.62 -24.49
CA ALA A 709 -3.47 -4.73 -23.38
C ALA A 709 -3.96 -5.50 -22.15
N VAL A 710 -4.89 -6.45 -22.33
CA VAL A 710 -5.38 -7.31 -21.23
C VAL A 710 -4.26 -8.21 -20.71
N GLY A 711 -3.46 -8.80 -21.60
CA GLY A 711 -2.31 -9.62 -21.21
C GLY A 711 -1.29 -8.86 -20.37
N ARG A 712 -0.93 -7.64 -20.78
CA ARG A 712 0.00 -6.76 -20.06
C ARG A 712 -0.53 -6.37 -18.69
N ALA A 713 -1.80 -5.98 -18.60
CA ALA A 713 -2.43 -5.66 -17.32
C ALA A 713 -2.36 -6.83 -16.33
N LEU A 714 -2.64 -8.05 -16.81
CA LEU A 714 -2.55 -9.28 -16.02
C LEU A 714 -1.10 -9.60 -15.63
N TYR A 715 -0.14 -9.37 -16.52
CA TYR A 715 1.29 -9.55 -16.25
C TYR A 715 1.75 -8.64 -15.09
N GLU A 716 1.41 -7.35 -15.14
CA GLU A 716 1.81 -6.37 -14.13
C GLU A 716 1.26 -6.67 -12.74
N ILE A 717 0.07 -7.27 -12.65
CA ILE A 717 -0.53 -7.69 -11.37
C ILE A 717 -0.18 -9.13 -10.97
N GLY A 718 0.80 -9.76 -11.64
CA GLY A 718 1.33 -11.09 -11.28
C GLY A 718 0.52 -12.30 -11.78
N ARG A 719 -0.46 -12.11 -12.66
CA ARG A 719 -1.32 -13.16 -13.21
C ARG A 719 -0.76 -13.77 -14.49
N PHE A 720 0.46 -14.33 -14.39
CA PHE A 720 1.25 -14.76 -15.55
C PHE A 720 0.62 -15.89 -16.40
N GLU A 721 -0.15 -16.82 -15.82
CA GLU A 721 -0.84 -17.87 -16.61
C GLU A 721 -1.96 -17.27 -17.49
N GLU A 722 -2.72 -16.31 -16.97
CA GLU A 722 -3.79 -15.67 -17.75
C GLU A 722 -3.20 -14.69 -18.77
N ALA A 723 -2.17 -13.93 -18.39
CA ALA A 723 -1.42 -13.08 -19.29
C ALA A 723 -0.91 -13.88 -20.50
N LEU A 724 -0.27 -15.03 -20.24
CA LEU A 724 0.23 -15.93 -21.27
C LEU A 724 -0.88 -16.37 -22.24
N ALA A 725 -2.07 -16.69 -21.75
CA ALA A 725 -3.18 -17.11 -22.61
C ALA A 725 -3.63 -15.99 -23.57
N TRP A 726 -3.69 -14.75 -23.08
CA TRP A 726 -4.01 -13.58 -23.89
C TRP A 726 -2.90 -13.25 -24.89
N GLU A 727 -1.65 -13.26 -24.46
CA GLU A 727 -0.49 -12.96 -25.30
C GLU A 727 -0.30 -14.00 -26.41
N MET A 728 -0.49 -15.29 -26.11
CA MET A 728 -0.47 -16.36 -27.11
C MET A 728 -1.57 -16.15 -28.16
N TRP A 729 -2.79 -15.83 -27.73
CA TRP A 729 -3.88 -15.55 -28.66
C TRP A 729 -3.57 -14.32 -29.52
N ALA A 730 -3.05 -13.24 -28.92
CA ALA A 730 -2.69 -12.01 -29.64
C ALA A 730 -1.65 -12.30 -30.73
N VAL A 731 -0.60 -13.05 -30.40
CA VAL A 731 0.46 -13.43 -31.33
C VAL A 731 -0.08 -14.30 -32.48
N GLU A 732 -0.96 -15.26 -32.21
CA GLU A 732 -1.54 -16.14 -33.24
C GLU A 732 -2.45 -15.39 -34.24
N ASN A 733 -3.08 -14.29 -33.80
CA ASN A 733 -4.03 -13.53 -34.60
C ASN A 733 -3.43 -12.26 -35.21
N ALA A 734 -2.31 -11.74 -34.68
CA ALA A 734 -1.61 -10.58 -35.23
C ALA A 734 -1.20 -10.77 -36.71
N ASP A 735 -0.81 -11.99 -37.10
CA ASP A 735 -0.45 -12.31 -38.49
C ASP A 735 -1.68 -12.43 -39.43
N GLN A 736 -2.89 -12.60 -38.89
CA GLN A 736 -4.14 -12.70 -39.66
C GLN A 736 -4.77 -11.33 -39.94
N GLU A 737 -4.44 -10.32 -39.12
CA GLU A 737 -4.93 -8.94 -39.22
C GLU A 737 -4.11 -8.06 -40.19
N ALA A 738 -3.07 -8.62 -40.84
CA ALA A 738 -2.17 -7.88 -41.73
C ALA A 738 -2.91 -7.20 -42.90
N SER A 739 -2.82 -5.88 -42.98
CA SER A 739 -3.15 -5.07 -44.16
C SER A 739 -2.02 -5.18 -45.21
N ASP A 740 -2.23 -4.60 -46.40
CA ASP A 740 -1.19 -4.45 -47.45
C ASP A 740 0.04 -3.61 -47.02
N ASP A 741 0.16 -3.22 -45.74
CA ASP A 741 1.25 -2.40 -45.20
C ASP A 741 2.51 -3.22 -44.89
N PRO A 742 3.71 -2.59 -44.89
CA PRO A 742 4.96 -3.25 -44.49
C PRO A 742 4.87 -3.81 -43.07
N VAL A 743 5.39 -5.03 -42.87
CA VAL A 743 5.39 -5.70 -41.56
C VAL A 743 6.22 -4.91 -40.55
N ASP A 744 5.61 -4.59 -39.40
CA ASP A 744 6.31 -4.01 -38.26
C ASP A 744 6.90 -5.13 -37.39
N HIS A 745 8.17 -5.48 -37.64
CA HIS A 745 8.83 -6.56 -36.91
C HIS A 745 9.17 -6.17 -35.46
N GLU A 746 9.27 -4.88 -35.13
CA GLU A 746 9.45 -4.42 -33.75
C GLU A 746 8.22 -4.79 -32.91
N ARG A 747 7.03 -4.44 -33.41
CA ARG A 747 5.77 -4.77 -32.74
C ARG A 747 5.54 -6.28 -32.64
N LYS A 748 5.85 -7.03 -33.69
CA LYS A 748 5.79 -8.51 -33.66
C LYS A 748 6.75 -9.09 -32.61
N GLY A 749 7.96 -8.51 -32.53
CA GLY A 749 8.97 -8.86 -31.54
C GLY A 749 8.53 -8.55 -30.10
N GLU A 750 7.82 -7.46 -29.85
CA GLU A 750 7.22 -7.13 -28.55
C GLU A 750 6.20 -8.21 -28.12
N GLY A 751 5.34 -8.66 -29.04
CA GLY A 751 4.41 -9.75 -28.77
C GLY A 751 5.11 -11.04 -28.33
N PHE A 752 6.18 -11.45 -29.02
CA PHE A 752 7.00 -12.60 -28.62
C PHE A 752 7.73 -12.38 -27.29
N HIS A 753 8.20 -11.16 -27.02
CA HIS A 753 8.85 -10.80 -25.77
C HIS A 753 7.89 -10.96 -24.58
N ASN A 754 6.64 -10.52 -24.72
CA ASN A 754 5.64 -10.63 -23.65
C ASN A 754 5.35 -12.10 -23.29
N VAL A 755 5.13 -12.95 -24.31
CA VAL A 755 4.96 -14.41 -24.12
C VAL A 755 6.18 -15.02 -23.41
N GLY A 756 7.39 -14.65 -23.82
CA GLY A 756 8.63 -15.06 -23.16
C GLY A 756 8.70 -14.62 -21.70
N GLY A 757 8.31 -13.37 -21.42
CA GLY A 757 8.24 -12.77 -20.09
C GLY A 757 7.32 -13.55 -19.16
N SER A 758 6.09 -13.84 -19.60
CA SER A 758 5.12 -14.63 -18.84
C SER A 758 5.63 -16.04 -18.55
N LEU A 759 6.23 -16.72 -19.53
CA LEU A 759 6.83 -18.05 -19.35
C LEU A 759 8.02 -18.02 -18.36
N SER A 760 8.86 -16.99 -18.42
CA SER A 760 10.01 -16.82 -17.52
C SER A 760 9.55 -16.64 -16.08
N ARG A 761 8.52 -15.82 -15.84
CA ARG A 761 7.90 -15.63 -14.52
C ARG A 761 7.27 -16.90 -13.97
N LEU A 762 6.74 -17.77 -14.83
CA LEU A 762 6.25 -19.11 -14.49
C LEU A 762 7.39 -20.14 -14.27
N GLY A 763 8.65 -19.75 -14.38
CA GLY A 763 9.81 -20.64 -14.23
C GLY A 763 10.03 -21.58 -15.42
N ARG A 764 9.30 -21.41 -16.53
CA ARG A 764 9.40 -22.23 -17.74
C ARG A 764 10.52 -21.70 -18.66
N TYR A 765 11.74 -21.59 -18.12
CA TYR A 765 12.87 -20.90 -18.75
C TYR A 765 13.25 -21.45 -20.13
N ALA A 766 13.18 -22.76 -20.34
CA ALA A 766 13.49 -23.36 -21.65
C ALA A 766 12.49 -22.97 -22.74
N ALA A 767 11.20 -22.84 -22.39
CA ALA A 767 10.19 -22.36 -23.33
C ALA A 767 10.34 -20.85 -23.55
N ALA A 768 10.55 -20.08 -22.48
CA ALA A 768 10.78 -18.64 -22.53
C ALA A 768 11.97 -18.27 -23.43
N GLN A 769 13.08 -19.00 -23.33
CA GLN A 769 14.27 -18.82 -24.17
C GLN A 769 13.91 -18.80 -25.66
N ASN A 770 13.17 -19.81 -26.14
CA ASN A 770 12.79 -19.91 -27.56
C ASN A 770 11.94 -18.71 -28.02
N TRP A 771 11.08 -18.18 -27.14
CA TRP A 771 10.25 -17.01 -27.45
C TRP A 771 11.06 -15.72 -27.47
N PHE A 772 11.98 -15.53 -26.53
CA PHE A 772 12.88 -14.39 -26.55
C PHE A 772 13.84 -14.41 -27.74
N GLU A 773 14.34 -15.58 -28.16
CA GLU A 773 15.16 -15.71 -29.37
C GLU A 773 14.36 -15.33 -30.63
N ARG A 774 13.08 -15.71 -30.71
CA ARG A 774 12.17 -15.25 -31.77
C ARG A 774 11.96 -13.74 -31.71
N ALA A 775 11.78 -13.18 -30.51
CA ALA A 775 11.64 -11.74 -30.32
C ALA A 775 12.89 -11.00 -30.83
N VAL A 776 14.09 -11.48 -30.49
CA VAL A 776 15.37 -10.93 -30.98
C VAL A 776 15.41 -10.96 -32.51
N ALA A 777 15.10 -12.10 -33.13
CA ALA A 777 15.15 -12.25 -34.58
C ALA A 777 14.17 -11.31 -35.33
N GLU A 778 13.01 -11.02 -34.75
CA GLU A 778 12.09 -10.01 -35.32
C GLU A 778 12.62 -8.59 -35.10
N LYS A 779 13.02 -8.24 -33.87
CA LYS A 779 13.51 -6.88 -33.55
C LYS A 779 14.78 -6.49 -34.32
N GLU A 780 15.65 -7.45 -34.65
CA GLU A 780 16.83 -7.24 -35.51
C GLU A 780 16.46 -6.78 -36.93
N GLN A 781 15.26 -7.06 -37.42
CA GLN A 781 14.78 -6.63 -38.74
C GLN A 781 14.28 -5.17 -38.75
N GLY A 782 13.90 -4.63 -37.58
CA GLY A 782 13.43 -3.27 -37.38
C GLY A 782 11.93 -3.05 -37.66
N ASP A 783 11.47 -1.83 -37.41
CA ASP A 783 10.08 -1.41 -37.63
C ASP A 783 9.69 -1.42 -39.14
N ALA A 784 8.47 -1.00 -39.46
CA ALA A 784 7.99 -0.88 -40.85
C ALA A 784 8.86 0.04 -41.75
N HIS A 785 9.80 0.79 -41.18
CA HIS A 785 10.77 1.64 -41.87
C HIS A 785 12.22 1.11 -41.81
N GLY A 786 12.43 -0.10 -41.27
CA GLY A 786 13.73 -0.74 -41.10
C GLY A 786 14.59 -0.12 -39.99
N ARG A 787 13.99 0.59 -39.03
CA ARG A 787 14.70 1.17 -37.88
C ARG A 787 14.70 0.19 -36.72
N VAL A 788 15.86 -0.07 -36.14
CA VAL A 788 16.01 -0.97 -34.99
C VAL A 788 15.98 -0.17 -33.70
N ASP A 789 15.12 -0.56 -32.76
CA ASP A 789 15.14 -0.06 -31.38
C ASP A 789 16.14 -0.89 -30.55
N HIS A 790 17.36 -0.37 -30.40
CA HIS A 790 18.44 -1.02 -29.67
C HIS A 790 18.11 -1.27 -28.19
N LYS A 791 17.27 -0.43 -27.56
CA LYS A 791 16.83 -0.63 -26.18
C LYS A 791 15.89 -1.82 -26.09
N SER A 792 14.90 -1.88 -26.98
CA SER A 792 13.93 -2.98 -27.03
C SER A 792 14.59 -4.32 -27.37
N LEU A 793 15.52 -4.31 -28.34
CA LEU A 793 16.34 -5.48 -28.70
C LEU A 793 17.22 -5.93 -27.54
N GLY A 794 17.94 -5.00 -26.89
CA GLY A 794 18.78 -5.25 -25.73
C GLY A 794 18.03 -5.87 -24.55
N SER A 795 16.76 -5.48 -24.33
CA SER A 795 15.86 -6.10 -23.34
C SER A 795 15.63 -7.59 -23.62
N SER A 796 15.27 -7.93 -24.87
CA SER A 796 15.06 -9.34 -25.25
C SER A 796 16.35 -10.17 -25.16
N LEU A 797 17.50 -9.62 -25.56
CA LEU A 797 18.80 -10.28 -25.43
C LEU A 797 19.15 -10.58 -23.96
N HIS A 798 18.93 -9.63 -23.07
CA HIS A 798 19.15 -9.80 -21.64
C HIS A 798 18.30 -10.94 -21.08
N GLU A 799 17.03 -11.02 -21.45
CA GLU A 799 16.12 -12.06 -20.97
C GLU A 799 16.48 -13.47 -21.50
N VAL A 800 17.02 -13.60 -22.73
CA VAL A 800 17.63 -14.87 -23.19
C VAL A 800 18.78 -15.29 -22.27
N GLY A 801 19.67 -14.34 -21.92
CA GLY A 801 20.77 -14.56 -20.99
C GLY A 801 20.29 -15.02 -19.61
N ILE A 802 19.24 -14.39 -19.07
CA ILE A 802 18.63 -14.77 -17.78
C ILE A 802 18.09 -16.21 -17.85
N CYS A 803 17.36 -16.57 -18.91
CA CYS A 803 16.84 -17.93 -19.09
C CYS A 803 17.97 -18.97 -19.11
N LEU A 804 19.03 -18.72 -19.88
CA LEU A 804 20.19 -19.62 -19.96
C LEU A 804 20.93 -19.74 -18.63
N SER A 805 21.12 -18.63 -17.91
CA SER A 805 21.74 -18.61 -16.59
C SER A 805 20.93 -19.42 -15.56
N ARG A 806 19.59 -19.29 -15.57
CA ARG A 806 18.68 -20.10 -14.74
C ARG A 806 18.71 -21.60 -15.07
N LEU A 807 19.03 -21.94 -16.32
CA LEU A 807 19.26 -23.32 -16.77
C LEU A 807 20.69 -23.82 -16.47
N GLY A 808 21.54 -23.01 -15.83
CA GLY A 808 22.93 -23.35 -15.52
C GLY A 808 23.89 -23.29 -16.71
N ARG A 809 23.46 -22.72 -17.84
CA ARG A 809 24.25 -22.61 -19.08
C ARG A 809 25.02 -21.29 -19.13
N TYR A 810 25.92 -21.08 -18.17
CA TYR A 810 26.61 -19.80 -17.96
C TYR A 810 27.44 -19.33 -19.16
N ALA A 811 28.12 -20.24 -19.87
CA ALA A 811 28.92 -19.87 -21.05
C ALA A 811 28.05 -19.31 -22.19
N ALA A 812 26.92 -19.94 -22.47
CA ALA A 812 25.98 -19.41 -23.47
C ALA A 812 25.34 -18.11 -22.99
N ALA A 813 24.92 -18.04 -21.72
CA ALA A 813 24.35 -16.83 -21.14
C ALA A 813 25.27 -15.61 -21.25
N GLN A 814 26.58 -15.81 -21.04
CA GLN A 814 27.60 -14.78 -21.20
C GLN A 814 27.55 -14.12 -22.59
N GLU A 815 27.55 -14.92 -23.67
CA GLU A 815 27.52 -14.40 -25.04
C GLU A 815 26.28 -13.52 -25.30
N TRP A 816 25.12 -13.92 -24.77
CA TRP A 816 23.88 -13.13 -24.88
C TRP A 816 23.92 -11.84 -24.06
N PHE A 817 24.46 -11.87 -22.84
CA PHE A 817 24.61 -10.66 -22.03
C PHE A 817 25.61 -9.69 -22.64
N GLU A 818 26.72 -10.17 -23.21
CA GLU A 818 27.69 -9.31 -23.92
C GLU A 818 27.06 -8.62 -25.14
N ARG A 819 26.20 -9.33 -25.88
CA ARG A 819 25.38 -8.72 -26.94
C ARG A 819 24.41 -7.68 -26.38
N ALA A 820 23.72 -7.99 -25.27
CA ALA A 820 22.81 -7.03 -24.63
C ALA A 820 23.54 -5.76 -24.16
N VAL A 821 24.78 -5.90 -23.66
CA VAL A 821 25.67 -4.78 -23.32
C VAL A 821 25.99 -3.94 -24.56
N ALA A 822 26.36 -4.57 -25.68
CA ALA A 822 26.68 -3.86 -26.92
C ALA A 822 25.49 -3.06 -27.47
N GLU A 823 24.27 -3.60 -27.37
CA GLU A 823 23.03 -2.89 -27.74
C GLU A 823 22.73 -1.73 -26.78
N ALA A 824 22.86 -1.96 -25.46
CA ALA A 824 22.64 -0.93 -24.45
C ALA A 824 23.62 0.25 -24.57
N GLU A 825 24.87 -0.01 -24.98
CA GLU A 825 25.89 1.02 -25.24
C GLU A 825 25.54 1.94 -26.43
N GLN A 826 24.67 1.53 -27.36
CA GLN A 826 24.22 2.40 -28.46
C GLN A 826 23.28 3.53 -28.00
N GLY A 827 22.59 3.32 -26.87
CA GLY A 827 21.61 4.27 -26.33
C GLY A 827 20.30 4.35 -27.13
N ASP A 828 19.44 5.29 -26.75
CA ASP A 828 18.17 5.54 -27.44
C ASP A 828 18.37 6.23 -28.81
N VAL A 829 17.26 6.53 -29.50
CA VAL A 829 17.28 7.23 -30.81
C VAL A 829 17.97 8.62 -30.78
N HIS A 830 18.28 9.15 -29.59
CA HIS A 830 19.00 10.40 -29.38
C HIS A 830 20.43 10.18 -28.85
N GLY A 831 20.89 8.93 -28.77
CA GLY A 831 22.21 8.54 -28.26
C GLY A 831 22.33 8.63 -26.73
N ARG A 832 21.21 8.65 -25.99
CA ARG A 832 21.22 8.63 -24.52
C ARG A 832 21.29 7.20 -24.03
N VAL A 833 22.32 6.88 -23.27
CA VAL A 833 22.53 5.55 -22.68
C VAL A 833 21.85 5.50 -21.30
N ASP A 834 21.11 4.42 -21.06
CA ASP A 834 20.60 4.10 -19.73
C ASP A 834 21.70 3.32 -18.98
N HIS A 835 22.56 4.03 -18.26
CA HIS A 835 23.72 3.42 -17.62
C HIS A 835 23.33 2.49 -16.47
N ALA A 836 22.15 2.66 -15.87
CA ALA A 836 21.60 1.72 -14.89
C ALA A 836 21.25 0.37 -15.54
N TYR A 837 20.60 0.38 -16.71
CA TYR A 837 20.30 -0.85 -17.45
C TYR A 837 21.57 -1.53 -17.99
N LEU A 838 22.51 -0.74 -18.51
CA LEU A 838 23.82 -1.22 -18.96
C LEU A 838 24.58 -1.91 -17.80
N GLY A 839 24.64 -1.25 -16.63
CA GLY A 839 25.24 -1.78 -15.41
C GLY A 839 24.62 -3.12 -14.98
N ARG A 840 23.30 -3.28 -15.10
CA ARG A 840 22.61 -4.54 -14.82
C ARG A 840 23.05 -5.68 -15.74
N SER A 841 23.22 -5.41 -17.04
CA SER A 841 23.69 -6.44 -17.99
C SER A 841 25.15 -6.81 -17.76
N LEU A 842 26.02 -5.81 -17.50
CA LEU A 842 27.42 -6.03 -17.10
C LEU A 842 27.55 -6.87 -15.83
N HIS A 843 26.71 -6.60 -14.83
CA HIS A 843 26.64 -7.39 -13.60
C HIS A 843 26.33 -8.88 -13.90
N GLN A 844 25.41 -9.16 -14.82
CA GLN A 844 25.07 -10.55 -15.18
C GLN A 844 26.21 -11.27 -15.92
N VAL A 845 27.00 -10.56 -16.75
CA VAL A 845 28.23 -11.11 -17.33
C VAL A 845 29.19 -11.55 -16.21
N GLY A 846 29.43 -10.69 -15.22
CA GLY A 846 30.25 -11.02 -14.05
C GLY A 846 29.73 -12.24 -13.28
N MET A 847 28.41 -12.34 -13.07
CA MET A 847 27.79 -13.50 -12.42
C MET A 847 27.98 -14.80 -13.22
N CYS A 848 27.91 -14.75 -14.56
CA CYS A 848 28.18 -15.92 -15.42
C CYS A 848 29.65 -16.37 -15.28
N LEU A 849 30.60 -15.43 -15.28
CA LEU A 849 32.03 -15.73 -15.09
C LEU A 849 32.33 -16.33 -13.72
N LEU A 850 31.66 -15.85 -12.65
CA LEU A 850 31.72 -16.49 -11.34
C LEU A 850 31.19 -17.93 -11.37
N GLY A 851 30.05 -18.17 -12.04
CA GLY A 851 29.49 -19.52 -12.25
C GLY A 851 30.43 -20.45 -13.03
N LEU A 852 31.29 -19.89 -13.89
CA LEU A 852 32.34 -20.60 -14.61
C LEU A 852 33.66 -20.75 -13.81
N GLY A 853 33.71 -20.25 -12.58
CA GLY A 853 34.89 -20.32 -11.71
C GLY A 853 36.02 -19.36 -12.10
N GLN A 854 35.69 -18.23 -12.72
CA GLN A 854 36.66 -17.23 -13.20
C GLN A 854 36.54 -15.89 -12.43
N PRO A 855 36.90 -15.85 -11.13
CA PRO A 855 36.71 -14.66 -10.29
C PRO A 855 37.55 -13.45 -10.73
N ALA A 856 38.72 -13.66 -11.33
CA ALA A 856 39.57 -12.57 -11.83
C ALA A 856 38.92 -11.85 -13.03
N ALA A 857 38.38 -12.60 -13.99
CA ALA A 857 37.65 -12.00 -15.11
C ALA A 857 36.34 -11.34 -14.64
N ALA A 858 35.62 -12.00 -13.73
CA ALA A 858 34.37 -11.45 -13.18
C ALA A 858 34.57 -10.10 -12.49
N GLN A 859 35.69 -9.91 -11.77
CA GLN A 859 36.04 -8.66 -11.11
C GLN A 859 36.01 -7.46 -12.08
N GLU A 860 36.66 -7.57 -13.24
CA GLU A 860 36.73 -6.49 -14.23
C GLU A 860 35.33 -6.08 -14.74
N TRP A 861 34.43 -7.05 -14.92
CA TRP A 861 33.06 -6.79 -15.34
C TRP A 861 32.21 -6.16 -14.24
N PHE A 862 32.38 -6.58 -12.98
CA PHE A 862 31.69 -5.93 -11.86
C PHE A 862 32.18 -4.50 -11.63
N GLU A 863 33.48 -4.23 -11.77
CA GLU A 863 34.03 -2.87 -11.68
C GLU A 863 33.46 -1.97 -12.79
N ARG A 864 33.35 -2.48 -14.02
CA ARG A 864 32.62 -1.78 -15.10
C ARG A 864 31.15 -1.57 -14.75
N ALA A 865 30.46 -2.58 -14.20
CA ALA A 865 29.07 -2.45 -13.79
C ALA A 865 28.88 -1.37 -12.73
N VAL A 866 29.81 -1.26 -11.76
CA VAL A 866 29.85 -0.20 -10.75
C VAL A 866 29.98 1.17 -11.43
N ALA A 867 30.97 1.35 -12.31
CA ALA A 867 31.22 2.62 -12.98
C ALA A 867 30.05 3.08 -13.87
N GLU A 868 29.34 2.17 -14.53
CA GLU A 868 28.13 2.51 -15.30
C GLU A 868 26.95 2.82 -14.37
N THR A 869 26.72 2.00 -13.33
CA THR A 869 25.60 2.24 -12.41
C THR A 869 25.75 3.56 -11.64
N GLU A 870 26.98 3.99 -11.32
CA GLU A 870 27.29 5.29 -10.70
C GLU A 870 26.87 6.50 -11.56
N GLN A 871 26.78 6.36 -12.88
CA GLN A 871 26.33 7.43 -13.77
C GLN A 871 24.79 7.63 -13.73
N GLY A 872 24.05 6.61 -13.30
CA GLY A 872 22.60 6.64 -13.13
C GLY A 872 21.79 6.36 -14.40
N ASP A 873 20.47 6.40 -14.27
CA ASP A 873 19.53 6.23 -15.39
C ASP A 873 19.58 7.44 -16.36
N VAL A 874 18.72 7.42 -17.39
CA VAL A 874 18.60 8.53 -18.36
C VAL A 874 18.26 9.90 -17.75
N HIS A 875 17.90 9.94 -16.46
CA HIS A 875 17.61 11.15 -15.67
C HIS A 875 18.70 11.45 -14.63
N GLY A 876 19.78 10.68 -14.59
CA GLY A 876 20.88 10.82 -13.62
C GLY A 876 20.54 10.31 -12.22
N ARG A 877 19.51 9.46 -12.07
CA ARG A 877 19.17 8.84 -10.77
C ARG A 877 19.96 7.56 -10.59
N VAL A 878 20.57 7.39 -9.42
CA VAL A 878 21.37 6.22 -9.07
C VAL A 878 20.58 5.30 -8.15
N ASP A 879 20.50 4.02 -8.49
CA ASP A 879 20.00 2.97 -7.59
C ASP A 879 21.16 2.48 -6.72
N HIS A 880 21.30 3.04 -5.51
CA HIS A 880 22.41 2.71 -4.62
C HIS A 880 22.33 1.26 -4.10
N ALA A 881 21.13 0.66 -4.07
CA ALA A 881 20.98 -0.76 -3.76
C ALA A 881 21.59 -1.65 -4.85
N SER A 882 21.33 -1.35 -6.13
CA SER A 882 21.95 -2.06 -7.27
C SER A 882 23.46 -1.82 -7.34
N LEU A 883 23.90 -0.58 -7.14
CA LEU A 883 25.31 -0.22 -7.11
C LEU A 883 26.06 -0.99 -6.01
N GLY A 884 25.52 -0.96 -4.79
CA GLY A 884 26.08 -1.67 -3.65
C GLY A 884 26.11 -3.19 -3.83
N ARG A 885 25.14 -3.78 -4.55
CA ARG A 885 25.18 -5.21 -4.94
C ARG A 885 26.37 -5.51 -5.86
N SER A 886 26.63 -4.68 -6.86
CA SER A 886 27.79 -4.86 -7.75
C SER A 886 29.12 -4.68 -7.00
N GLN A 887 29.22 -3.66 -6.13
CA GLN A 887 30.41 -3.46 -5.28
C GLN A 887 30.66 -4.65 -4.33
N GLN A 888 29.60 -5.21 -3.74
CA GLN A 888 29.70 -6.43 -2.93
C GLN A 888 30.27 -7.61 -3.74
N GLN A 889 29.89 -7.76 -5.02
CA GLN A 889 30.44 -8.84 -5.85
C GLN A 889 31.92 -8.63 -6.19
N VAL A 890 32.39 -7.39 -6.37
CA VAL A 890 33.83 -7.08 -6.47
C VAL A 890 34.57 -7.55 -5.22
N GLY A 891 34.05 -7.21 -4.02
CA GLY A 891 34.60 -7.67 -2.75
C GLY A 891 34.66 -9.20 -2.64
N LYS A 892 33.60 -9.90 -3.06
CA LYS A 892 33.57 -11.38 -3.09
C LYS A 892 34.62 -11.98 -4.03
N CYS A 893 34.82 -11.40 -5.21
CA CYS A 893 35.88 -11.82 -6.14
C CYS A 893 37.26 -11.69 -5.49
N LEU A 894 37.56 -10.54 -4.88
CA LEU A 894 38.84 -10.29 -4.18
C LEU A 894 39.05 -11.24 -2.99
N SER A 895 37.99 -11.54 -2.23
CA SER A 895 38.02 -12.51 -1.14
C SER A 895 38.36 -13.92 -1.65
N HIS A 896 37.77 -14.35 -2.77
CA HIS A 896 38.11 -15.63 -3.44
C HIS A 896 39.54 -15.66 -3.98
N LEU A 897 40.09 -14.52 -4.39
CA LEU A 897 41.48 -14.37 -4.83
C LEU A 897 42.47 -14.28 -3.66
N GLY A 898 42.01 -14.41 -2.41
CA GLY A 898 42.85 -14.41 -1.22
C GLY A 898 43.33 -13.01 -0.81
N GLN A 899 42.58 -11.96 -1.16
CA GLN A 899 42.90 -10.56 -0.85
C GLN A 899 41.87 -9.95 0.13
N PRO A 900 41.81 -10.41 1.39
CA PRO A 900 40.78 -9.99 2.34
C PRO A 900 40.82 -8.51 2.71
N ALA A 901 41.99 -7.86 2.67
CA ALA A 901 42.11 -6.43 2.94
C ALA A 901 41.49 -5.57 1.82
N ALA A 902 41.76 -5.92 0.56
CA ALA A 902 41.14 -5.24 -0.57
C ALA A 902 39.63 -5.53 -0.64
N ALA A 903 39.22 -6.75 -0.30
CA ALA A 903 37.80 -7.12 -0.22
C ALA A 903 37.05 -6.29 0.83
N GLN A 904 37.66 -6.05 2.00
CA GLN A 904 37.09 -5.24 3.07
C GLN A 904 36.71 -3.83 2.59
N GLU A 905 37.61 -3.14 1.88
CA GLU A 905 37.35 -1.78 1.37
C GLU A 905 36.13 -1.74 0.44
N TRP A 906 35.96 -2.76 -0.41
CA TRP A 906 34.80 -2.86 -1.31
C TRP A 906 33.51 -3.22 -0.57
N PHE A 907 33.57 -4.07 0.46
CA PHE A 907 32.40 -4.36 1.28
C PHE A 907 31.94 -3.13 2.09
N GLU A 908 32.86 -2.35 2.63
CA GLU A 908 32.54 -1.09 3.32
C GLU A 908 31.91 -0.07 2.38
N ARG A 909 32.41 0.06 1.14
CA ARG A 909 31.75 0.86 0.09
C ARG A 909 30.35 0.35 -0.21
N ALA A 910 30.18 -0.96 -0.38
CA ALA A 910 28.88 -1.57 -0.63
C ALA A 910 27.88 -1.32 0.52
N VAL A 911 28.35 -1.31 1.76
CA VAL A 911 27.54 -0.92 2.94
C VAL A 911 27.10 0.53 2.83
N ALA A 912 28.03 1.46 2.54
CA ALA A 912 27.72 2.88 2.43
C ALA A 912 26.72 3.19 1.30
N GLU A 913 26.79 2.47 0.17
CA GLU A 913 25.80 2.60 -0.91
C GLU A 913 24.45 2.00 -0.49
N LYS A 914 24.43 0.80 0.08
CA LYS A 914 23.16 0.16 0.48
C LYS A 914 22.45 0.91 1.62
N GLU A 915 23.18 1.63 2.48
CA GLU A 915 22.60 2.53 3.49
C GLU A 915 21.85 3.72 2.89
N GLN A 916 22.10 4.10 1.63
CA GLN A 916 21.37 5.17 0.93
C GLN A 916 20.04 4.67 0.33
N GLY A 917 19.90 3.36 0.10
CA GLY A 917 18.68 2.75 -0.42
C GLY A 917 18.53 2.75 -1.95
N ASP A 918 17.39 2.30 -2.44
CA ASP A 918 17.06 2.34 -3.87
C ASP A 918 16.77 3.78 -4.36
N VAL A 919 16.36 3.95 -5.62
CA VAL A 919 16.00 5.26 -6.20
C VAL A 919 14.86 5.99 -5.45
N HIS A 920 14.19 5.31 -4.53
CA HIS A 920 13.12 5.84 -3.67
C HIS A 920 13.56 5.99 -2.20
N GLY A 921 14.83 5.73 -1.88
CA GLY A 921 15.36 5.78 -0.52
C GLY A 921 14.96 4.59 0.35
N ARG A 922 14.47 3.49 -0.23
CA ARG A 922 14.13 2.28 0.53
C ARG A 922 15.36 1.43 0.74
N ILE A 923 15.61 1.03 1.98
CA ILE A 923 16.76 0.22 2.35
C ILE A 923 16.34 -1.25 2.42
N ASP A 924 17.07 -2.09 1.70
CA ASP A 924 17.01 -3.55 1.82
C ASP A 924 17.95 -3.97 2.95
N HIS A 925 17.42 -4.04 4.18
CA HIS A 925 18.25 -4.31 5.36
C HIS A 925 18.80 -5.75 5.37
N GLU A 926 18.10 -6.68 4.69
CA GLU A 926 18.58 -8.04 4.44
C GLU A 926 19.87 -8.02 3.59
N SER A 927 19.82 -7.33 2.44
CA SER A 927 20.99 -7.19 1.56
C SER A 927 22.12 -6.38 2.21
N LEU A 928 21.79 -5.35 3.00
CA LEU A 928 22.75 -4.57 3.78
C LEU A 928 23.43 -5.43 4.85
N GLY A 929 22.65 -6.22 5.61
CA GLY A 929 23.13 -7.16 6.60
C GLY A 929 24.11 -8.17 6.01
N LYS A 930 23.81 -8.71 4.82
CA LYS A 930 24.74 -9.58 4.06
C LYS A 930 26.06 -8.87 3.74
N SER A 931 26.08 -7.59 3.40
CA SER A 931 27.34 -6.85 3.17
C SER A 931 28.11 -6.60 4.47
N LEU A 932 27.42 -6.23 5.55
CA LEU A 932 28.01 -6.03 6.88
C LEU A 932 28.67 -7.30 7.40
N HIS A 933 27.99 -8.44 7.22
CA HIS A 933 28.50 -9.76 7.56
C HIS A 933 29.83 -10.05 6.83
N GLU A 934 29.93 -9.70 5.53
CA GLU A 934 31.16 -9.93 4.77
C GLU A 934 32.33 -9.03 5.24
N VAL A 935 32.06 -7.80 5.71
CA VAL A 935 33.09 -6.98 6.40
C VAL A 935 33.60 -7.70 7.64
N GLY A 936 32.69 -8.21 8.47
CA GLY A 936 33.01 -9.01 9.66
C GLY A 936 33.88 -10.23 9.31
N ASN A 937 33.54 -10.97 8.26
CA ASN A 937 34.32 -12.11 7.77
C ASN A 937 35.75 -11.72 7.37
N CYS A 938 35.93 -10.59 6.67
CA CYS A 938 37.26 -10.10 6.31
C CYS A 938 38.09 -9.77 7.54
N LEU A 939 37.54 -9.03 8.51
CA LEU A 939 38.23 -8.67 9.75
C LEU A 939 38.59 -9.88 10.60
N PHE A 940 37.68 -10.86 10.68
CA PHE A 940 37.95 -12.12 11.39
C PHE A 940 39.13 -12.88 10.76
N ARG A 941 39.14 -13.00 9.42
CA ARG A 941 40.27 -13.62 8.68
C ARG A 941 41.59 -12.86 8.82
N LEU A 942 41.53 -11.55 9.05
CA LEU A 942 42.69 -10.70 9.34
C LEU A 942 43.16 -10.79 10.81
N GLY A 943 42.53 -11.65 11.63
CA GLY A 943 42.90 -11.87 13.02
C GLY A 943 42.41 -10.77 13.96
N GLN A 944 41.30 -10.09 13.61
CA GLN A 944 40.72 -9.00 14.40
C GLN A 944 39.31 -9.37 14.91
N PRO A 945 39.17 -10.37 15.79
CA PRO A 945 37.85 -10.87 16.24
C PRO A 945 37.03 -9.83 17.00
N ALA A 946 37.66 -8.90 17.73
CA ALA A 946 36.95 -7.82 18.42
C ALA A 946 36.30 -6.83 17.45
N ALA A 947 36.99 -6.45 16.37
CA ALA A 947 36.42 -5.58 15.35
C ALA A 947 35.35 -6.34 14.55
N ALA A 948 35.59 -7.61 14.20
CA ALA A 948 34.62 -8.45 13.51
C ALA A 948 33.29 -8.59 14.27
N GLN A 949 33.36 -8.74 15.60
CA GLN A 949 32.18 -8.82 16.46
C GLN A 949 31.23 -7.62 16.25
N GLU A 950 31.74 -6.39 16.26
CA GLU A 950 30.94 -5.17 16.10
C GLU A 950 30.19 -5.14 14.75
N TRP A 951 30.83 -5.63 13.68
CA TRP A 951 30.21 -5.72 12.36
C TRP A 951 29.18 -6.83 12.27
N PHE A 952 29.42 -7.99 12.89
CA PHE A 952 28.43 -9.08 12.94
C PHE A 952 27.20 -8.69 13.76
N GLU A 953 27.36 -7.99 14.89
CA GLU A 953 26.24 -7.48 15.68
C GLU A 953 25.41 -6.45 14.89
N ARG A 954 26.08 -5.57 14.11
CA ARG A 954 25.39 -4.68 13.17
C ARG A 954 24.67 -5.46 12.07
N ALA A 955 25.28 -6.50 11.52
CA ALA A 955 24.65 -7.34 10.50
C ALA A 955 23.37 -7.98 11.05
N VAL A 956 23.40 -8.51 12.28
CA VAL A 956 22.22 -9.03 12.99
C VAL A 956 21.14 -7.95 13.10
N ALA A 957 21.47 -6.76 13.58
CA ALA A 957 20.50 -5.67 13.76
C ALA A 957 19.86 -5.17 12.45
N GLU A 958 20.59 -5.20 11.34
CA GLU A 958 20.02 -4.88 10.02
C GLU A 958 19.18 -6.04 9.49
N THR A 959 19.67 -7.29 9.52
CA THR A 959 18.92 -8.47 9.07
C THR A 959 17.61 -8.65 9.84
N GLU A 960 17.55 -8.32 11.14
CA GLU A 960 16.31 -8.32 11.94
C GLU A 960 15.22 -7.37 11.42
N GLN A 961 15.60 -6.30 10.72
CA GLN A 961 14.64 -5.37 10.11
C GLN A 961 14.01 -5.95 8.84
N GLY A 962 14.70 -6.88 8.18
CA GLY A 962 14.23 -7.57 6.98
C GLY A 962 14.50 -6.83 5.66
N ASP A 963 14.01 -7.39 4.55
CA ASP A 963 14.08 -6.75 3.24
C ASP A 963 13.25 -5.45 3.17
N VAL A 964 13.16 -4.82 1.99
CA VAL A 964 12.36 -3.58 1.80
C VAL A 964 10.87 -3.74 2.17
N HIS A 965 10.41 -4.97 2.40
CA HIS A 965 9.05 -5.33 2.78
C HIS A 965 8.94 -5.79 4.25
N GLY A 966 10.06 -5.84 4.98
CA GLY A 966 10.15 -6.28 6.38
C GLY A 966 10.08 -7.80 6.55
N ARG A 967 10.42 -8.57 5.50
CA ARG A 967 10.56 -10.03 5.58
C ARG A 967 11.97 -10.37 6.02
N VAL A 968 12.10 -11.20 7.05
CA VAL A 968 13.40 -11.57 7.62
C VAL A 968 13.85 -12.90 7.05
N ASP A 969 15.10 -12.98 6.60
CA ASP A 969 15.76 -14.26 6.30
C ASP A 969 16.36 -14.83 7.60
N HIS A 970 15.61 -15.72 8.24
CA HIS A 970 16.00 -16.33 9.51
C HIS A 970 17.28 -17.17 9.37
N GLN A 971 17.61 -17.68 8.18
CA GLN A 971 18.87 -18.38 7.93
C GLN A 971 20.06 -17.42 7.91
N SER A 972 19.95 -16.32 7.16
CA SER A 972 21.00 -15.29 7.12
C SER A 972 21.20 -14.62 8.49
N LEU A 973 20.10 -14.43 9.25
CA LEU A 973 20.13 -13.95 10.63
C LEU A 973 20.88 -14.93 11.54
N ALA A 974 20.53 -16.22 11.49
CA ALA A 974 21.18 -17.26 12.28
C ALA A 974 22.69 -17.34 12.00
N ILE A 975 23.11 -17.27 10.73
CA ILE A 975 24.53 -17.27 10.35
C ILE A 975 25.29 -16.09 10.98
N SER A 976 24.68 -14.90 11.00
CA SER A 976 25.29 -13.73 11.61
C SER A 976 25.36 -13.84 13.14
N LEU A 977 24.30 -14.37 13.78
CA LEU A 977 24.27 -14.66 15.21
C LEU A 977 25.34 -15.68 15.62
N GLU A 978 25.52 -16.76 14.85
CA GLU A 978 26.59 -17.74 15.06
C GLU A 978 27.97 -17.09 14.96
N SER A 979 28.16 -16.19 14.00
CA SER A 979 29.43 -15.50 13.78
C SER A 979 29.80 -14.57 14.95
N VAL A 980 28.81 -13.94 15.60
CA VAL A 980 29.02 -13.22 16.87
C VAL A 980 29.49 -14.18 17.98
N GLY A 981 28.81 -15.33 18.12
CA GLY A 981 29.18 -16.36 19.11
C GLY A 981 30.60 -16.92 18.91
N VAL A 982 31.01 -17.11 17.65
CA VAL A 982 32.38 -17.53 17.31
C VAL A 982 33.40 -16.46 17.71
N CYS A 983 33.15 -15.18 17.40
CA CYS A 983 34.04 -14.09 17.81
C CYS A 983 34.18 -14.01 19.33
N LEU A 984 33.09 -14.14 20.08
CA LEU A 984 33.11 -14.14 21.54
C LEU A 984 33.89 -15.33 22.11
N SER A 985 33.81 -16.50 21.48
CA SER A 985 34.59 -17.68 21.88
C SER A 985 36.09 -17.46 21.69
N GLU A 986 36.51 -16.87 20.56
CA GLU A 986 37.91 -16.49 20.29
C GLU A 986 38.42 -15.37 21.21
N LEU A 987 37.52 -14.59 21.80
CA LEU A 987 37.82 -13.54 22.80
C LEU A 987 37.77 -14.06 24.25
N ASP A 988 37.75 -15.38 24.47
CA ASP A 988 37.65 -16.03 25.78
C ASP A 988 36.39 -15.65 26.58
N ARG A 989 35.25 -15.43 25.90
CA ARG A 989 33.93 -15.11 26.50
C ARG A 989 32.85 -16.18 26.19
N PRO A 990 33.04 -17.44 26.63
CA PRO A 990 32.18 -18.56 26.23
C PRO A 990 30.76 -18.49 26.80
N ASP A 991 30.55 -17.91 27.98
CA ASP A 991 29.22 -17.79 28.59
C ASP A 991 28.32 -16.85 27.77
N GLU A 992 28.89 -15.78 27.21
CA GLU A 992 28.18 -14.87 26.33
C GLU A 992 27.93 -15.50 24.96
N ALA A 993 28.92 -16.23 24.42
CA ALA A 993 28.78 -16.95 23.16
C ALA A 993 27.61 -17.94 23.16
N GLN A 994 27.36 -18.64 24.27
CA GLN A 994 26.23 -19.58 24.41
C GLN A 994 24.87 -18.91 24.21
N VAL A 995 24.70 -17.64 24.63
CA VAL A 995 23.44 -16.90 24.44
C VAL A 995 23.18 -16.67 22.95
N TRP A 996 24.21 -16.29 22.20
CA TRP A 996 24.10 -16.07 20.75
C TRP A 996 23.88 -17.36 19.98
N PHE A 997 24.56 -18.45 20.34
CA PHE A 997 24.34 -19.76 19.72
C PHE A 997 22.92 -20.29 19.97
N ALA A 998 22.41 -20.20 21.20
CA ALA A 998 21.04 -20.61 21.51
C ALA A 998 20.00 -19.78 20.73
N ARG A 999 20.27 -18.49 20.52
CA ARG A 999 19.42 -17.64 19.68
C ARG A 999 19.49 -18.04 18.21
N ALA A 1000 20.67 -18.32 17.68
CA ALA A 1000 20.83 -18.77 16.30
C ALA A 1000 20.09 -20.10 16.03
N GLU A 1001 20.15 -21.05 16.97
CA GLU A 1001 19.39 -22.30 16.89
C GLU A 1001 17.87 -22.06 16.85
N ALA A 1002 17.37 -21.09 17.61
CA ALA A 1002 15.96 -20.71 17.60
C ALA A 1002 15.54 -20.10 16.25
N GLU A 1003 16.36 -19.21 15.68
CA GLU A 1003 16.09 -18.60 14.36
C GLU A 1003 16.14 -19.66 13.24
N ASN A 1004 17.11 -20.57 13.25
CA ASN A 1004 17.21 -21.67 12.28
C ASN A 1004 15.99 -22.62 12.28
N ALA A 1005 15.22 -22.66 13.37
CA ALA A 1005 13.99 -23.44 13.45
C ALA A 1005 12.78 -22.76 12.80
N ILE A 1006 12.87 -21.46 12.49
CA ILE A 1006 11.80 -20.69 11.86
C ILE A 1006 11.92 -20.83 10.33
N PRO A 1007 10.89 -21.35 9.63
CA PRO A 1007 10.89 -21.38 8.17
C PRO A 1007 10.75 -19.96 7.61
N ASN A 1008 11.59 -19.61 6.63
CA ASN A 1008 11.51 -18.34 5.92
C ASN A 1008 10.15 -18.16 5.21
N GLU A 1009 9.68 -16.92 5.12
CA GLU A 1009 8.49 -16.58 4.35
C GLU A 1009 8.69 -16.83 2.84
N PRO A 1010 7.63 -17.20 2.09
CA PRO A 1010 7.71 -17.31 0.63
C PRO A 1010 8.19 -16.00 0.00
N GLY A 1011 9.22 -16.07 -0.85
CA GLY A 1011 9.79 -14.91 -1.54
C GLY A 1011 11.08 -14.36 -0.92
N VAL A 1012 11.47 -14.82 0.28
CA VAL A 1012 12.81 -14.59 0.84
C VAL A 1012 13.80 -15.55 0.16
N ARG A 1013 14.81 -15.02 -0.55
CA ARG A 1013 15.85 -15.80 -1.25
C ARG A 1013 17.26 -15.34 -0.94
#